data_AF-A0A958QKX7-F1
#
_entry.id   AF-A0A958QKX7-F1
#
_cell.length_a   1.000
_cell.length_b   1.000
_cell.length_c   1.000
_cell.angle_alpha   90.00
_cell.angle_beta   90.00
_cell.angle_gamma   90.00
#
_symmetry.space_group_name_H-M   'P 1'
#
loop_
_entity.id
_entity.type
_entity.pdbx_description
1 polymer ?
#
loop_
_entity_poly.entity_id
_entity_poly.type
_entity_poly.pdbx_seq_one_letter_code
_entity_poly.pdbx_strand_id
1 'polypeptide(L)'
;MNIRYILGVSVIATTLVGYSVYRIGTKRWLSVVAQKYEEKSQLSNQASRGVAATTDAACLPSKPNSQQLQIQVEEMRNSSDVTIQNRLKAWKDLFVFAPDSTEANKCTTLSCAYSKTYPDRVKYMGDLFEIFYLRTGYLINNYLTRSRKPYEGKKFQDYMYFDDEIDSIYTLLNTMPDEFLGMTYLKVIQRMATELVLSFNPLACGQASTGGYILMFDNCLHTDRYTFPEDMKRAYSASESILGSMMHELGHHRDYQLSGSKYARGNRFSERDEWKNLSGWYIKESTDAKTGKVSRQWDNKVGNEGFVSAYAGSEPGEDFAESVSAYRYSPYQFKKDFPKKYKYIKDEVFASEEYTEEALVVTYAKQLTQGVRKAVPKILEACFSTLDNYEANTSWNKLFEGIKIERNIYNCIATRLEDILSEEVSTLKARHLQACNALEDMAEIHQLVINDISDAVKESLGSKLKEADLLRALVQTKKASDNYPLIQLIDIYLDALTKDEPAREYLQSLDKEYARLATSLSEYPSNYEAEKDLFLNKYTFQKVKTAYDEMLISALGDYGENALVLFESLKKKCLDIELPPYPSKANPKLKPFAGGSEYVNPNILSCINDNIVSGAELVVDQRLKDFVGPLLVAIVDNKQKPYRDLLNIVYDHLNQKLLEEIERRRKVEATEVAEIKADLTNIVKSLEIKNLEEFMKNGIKKCAKKVEVVIEQKRAWAEQLKYHQVNIA
;
A
#
# COMPACT_ATOMS: atom_id res chain seq x y z
N MET A 1 -85.16 -57.65 -9.66
CA MET A 1 -83.69 -57.54 -9.55
C MET A 1 -83.38 -56.17 -8.94
N ASN A 2 -82.68 -56.13 -7.80
CA ASN A 2 -82.85 -55.11 -6.76
C ASN A 2 -82.08 -53.79 -6.98
N ILE A 3 -82.82 -52.68 -7.15
CA ILE A 3 -82.32 -51.29 -7.13
C ILE A 3 -81.54 -50.95 -5.84
N ARG A 4 -81.86 -51.62 -4.72
CA ARG A 4 -81.11 -51.49 -3.45
C ARG A 4 -79.67 -51.98 -3.54
N TYR A 5 -79.37 -52.95 -4.40
CA TYR A 5 -78.01 -53.46 -4.56
C TYR A 5 -77.13 -52.50 -5.37
N ILE A 6 -77.70 -51.86 -6.39
CA ILE A 6 -76.99 -50.87 -7.23
C ILE A 6 -76.69 -49.59 -6.42
N LEU A 7 -77.63 -49.12 -5.61
CA LEU A 7 -77.42 -47.96 -4.74
C LEU A 7 -76.39 -48.25 -3.63
N GLY A 8 -76.41 -49.44 -3.04
CA GLY A 8 -75.41 -49.85 -2.04
C GLY A 8 -73.99 -49.91 -2.61
N VAL A 9 -73.82 -50.47 -3.81
CA VAL A 9 -72.51 -50.53 -4.48
C VAL A 9 -72.02 -49.15 -4.90
N SER A 10 -72.91 -48.25 -5.35
CA SER A 10 -72.55 -46.89 -5.72
C SER A 10 -72.07 -46.05 -4.53
N VAL A 11 -72.73 -46.14 -3.38
CA VAL A 11 -72.32 -45.41 -2.16
C VAL A 11 -70.97 -45.93 -1.65
N ILE A 12 -70.74 -47.24 -1.64
CA ILE A 12 -69.46 -47.83 -1.23
C ILE A 12 -68.34 -47.43 -2.19
N ALA A 13 -68.58 -47.47 -3.50
CA ALA A 13 -67.60 -47.05 -4.50
C ALA A 13 -67.24 -45.56 -4.36
N THR A 14 -68.23 -44.68 -4.15
CA THR A 14 -67.98 -43.24 -4.00
C THR A 14 -67.21 -42.94 -2.72
N THR A 15 -67.50 -43.66 -1.63
CA THR A 15 -66.79 -43.51 -0.35
C THR A 15 -65.34 -44.02 -0.43
N LEU A 16 -65.11 -45.14 -1.12
CA LEU A 16 -63.77 -45.68 -1.33
C LEU A 16 -62.92 -44.80 -2.25
N VAL A 17 -63.52 -44.19 -3.28
CA VAL A 17 -62.85 -43.21 -4.14
C VAL A 17 -62.53 -41.95 -3.34
N GLY A 18 -63.47 -41.42 -2.55
CA GLY A 18 -63.23 -40.26 -1.68
C GLY A 18 -62.11 -40.50 -0.65
N TYR A 19 -62.08 -41.67 -0.01
CA TYR A 19 -61.03 -42.05 0.93
C TYR A 19 -59.67 -42.20 0.24
N SER A 20 -59.64 -42.76 -0.97
CA SER A 20 -58.41 -42.90 -1.76
C SER A 20 -57.85 -41.55 -2.21
N VAL A 21 -58.72 -40.63 -2.66
CA VAL A 21 -58.34 -39.27 -3.04
C VAL A 21 -57.84 -38.47 -1.82
N TYR A 22 -58.52 -38.58 -0.67
CA TYR A 22 -58.08 -37.96 0.58
C TYR A 22 -56.71 -38.47 1.03
N ARG A 23 -56.48 -39.80 0.96
CA ARG A 23 -55.20 -40.43 1.33
C ARG A 23 -54.06 -40.07 0.39
N ILE A 24 -54.32 -39.94 -0.91
CA ILE A 24 -53.33 -39.49 -1.90
C ILE A 24 -53.02 -38.00 -1.70
N GLY A 25 -54.04 -37.17 -1.46
CA GLY A 25 -53.90 -35.74 -1.18
C GLY A 25 -53.08 -35.48 0.09
N THR A 26 -53.37 -36.18 1.19
CA THR A 26 -52.62 -36.06 2.44
C THR A 26 -51.19 -36.56 2.33
N LYS A 27 -50.93 -37.67 1.61
CA LYS A 27 -49.56 -38.13 1.36
C LYS A 27 -48.75 -37.12 0.53
N ARG A 28 -49.36 -36.54 -0.50
CA ARG A 28 -48.68 -35.53 -1.35
C ARG A 28 -48.46 -34.21 -0.60
N TRP A 29 -49.40 -33.81 0.25
CA TRP A 29 -49.23 -32.63 1.11
C TRP A 29 -48.13 -32.85 2.14
N LEU A 30 -48.13 -34.00 2.83
CA LEU A 30 -47.07 -34.36 3.78
C LEU A 30 -45.70 -34.48 3.12
N SER A 31 -45.61 -34.99 1.88
CA SER A 31 -44.33 -35.05 1.16
C SER A 31 -43.82 -33.66 0.77
N VAL A 32 -44.69 -32.74 0.37
CA VAL A 32 -44.32 -31.35 0.06
C VAL A 32 -43.91 -30.59 1.32
N VAL A 33 -44.60 -30.82 2.46
CA VAL A 33 -44.22 -30.24 3.74
C VAL A 33 -42.88 -30.80 4.23
N ALA A 34 -42.67 -32.11 4.11
CA ALA A 34 -41.41 -32.77 4.46
C ALA A 34 -40.25 -32.26 3.58
N GLN A 35 -40.46 -32.15 2.27
CA GLN A 35 -39.46 -31.62 1.33
C GLN A 35 -39.12 -30.16 1.65
N LYS A 36 -40.11 -29.30 1.95
CA LYS A 36 -39.84 -27.91 2.37
C LYS A 36 -39.11 -27.84 3.72
N TYR A 37 -39.40 -28.76 4.63
CA TYR A 37 -38.66 -28.87 5.90
C TYR A 37 -37.23 -29.34 5.67
N GLU A 38 -37.01 -30.26 4.75
CA GLU A 38 -35.70 -30.80 4.39
C GLU A 38 -34.86 -29.76 3.64
N GLU A 39 -35.42 -29.02 2.69
CA GLU A 39 -34.78 -27.87 2.03
C GLU A 39 -34.43 -26.76 3.03
N LYS A 40 -35.33 -26.45 3.98
CA LYS A 40 -35.07 -25.46 5.04
C LYS A 40 -34.01 -25.96 6.03
N SER A 41 -33.99 -27.25 6.33
CA SER A 41 -32.97 -27.91 7.16
C SER A 41 -31.61 -27.94 6.45
N GLN A 42 -31.56 -28.22 5.14
CA GLN A 42 -30.33 -28.20 4.35
C GLN A 42 -29.75 -26.79 4.21
N LEU A 43 -30.59 -25.77 3.99
CA LEU A 43 -30.16 -24.37 3.98
C LEU A 43 -29.71 -23.90 5.37
N SER A 44 -30.39 -24.32 6.43
CA SER A 44 -29.97 -24.07 7.82
C SER A 44 -28.66 -24.77 8.15
N ASN A 45 -28.45 -26.00 7.67
CA ASN A 45 -27.24 -26.78 7.87
C ASN A 45 -26.07 -26.26 7.03
N GLN A 46 -26.30 -25.67 5.86
CA GLN A 46 -25.26 -24.97 5.10
C GLN A 46 -24.86 -23.65 5.79
N ALA A 47 -25.83 -22.91 6.33
CA ALA A 47 -25.57 -21.67 7.07
C ALA A 47 -24.85 -21.92 8.41
N SER A 48 -25.18 -23.00 9.13
CA SER A 48 -24.53 -23.34 10.41
C SER A 48 -23.17 -24.04 10.23
N ARG A 49 -22.95 -24.78 9.13
CA ARG A 49 -21.62 -25.33 8.80
C ARG A 49 -20.60 -24.27 8.39
N GLY A 50 -21.04 -23.14 7.85
CA GLY A 50 -20.16 -22.06 7.38
C GLY A 50 -19.41 -21.30 8.47
N VAL A 51 -19.80 -21.42 9.74
CA VAL A 51 -19.16 -20.66 10.84
C VAL A 51 -18.28 -21.54 11.74
N ALA A 52 -18.53 -22.84 11.84
CA ALA A 52 -17.89 -23.67 12.87
C ALA A 52 -17.03 -24.84 12.38
N ALA A 53 -17.07 -25.27 11.10
CA ALA A 53 -16.49 -26.58 10.74
C ALA A 53 -15.48 -26.61 9.58
N THR A 54 -15.24 -25.51 8.87
CA THR A 54 -14.23 -25.47 7.79
C THR A 54 -13.50 -24.13 7.72
N THR A 55 -13.20 -23.50 8.85
CA THR A 55 -12.15 -22.48 8.83
C THR A 55 -10.86 -23.21 8.46
N ASP A 56 -10.44 -23.04 7.21
CA ASP A 56 -9.16 -23.51 6.71
C ASP A 56 -8.11 -23.13 7.76
N ALA A 57 -7.28 -24.07 8.22
CA ALA A 57 -6.32 -23.81 9.32
C ALA A 57 -5.37 -22.63 8.97
N ALA A 58 -5.27 -22.28 7.69
CA ALA A 58 -4.58 -21.11 7.15
C ALA A 58 -5.21 -19.75 7.54
N CYS A 59 -6.42 -19.75 8.11
CA CYS A 59 -7.23 -18.55 8.32
C CYS A 59 -7.49 -18.20 9.79
N LEU A 60 -7.04 -19.03 10.73
CA LEU A 60 -6.84 -18.54 12.09
C LEU A 60 -5.67 -17.56 12.06
N PRO A 61 -5.76 -16.40 12.74
CA PRO A 61 -4.61 -15.54 12.97
C PRO A 61 -3.42 -16.41 13.33
N SER A 62 -2.35 -16.37 12.51
CA SER A 62 -1.16 -17.14 12.84
C SER A 62 -0.75 -16.72 14.25
N LYS A 63 -0.72 -17.70 15.16
CA LYS A 63 -0.44 -17.46 16.57
C LYS A 63 0.85 -16.65 16.61
N PRO A 64 0.82 -15.39 17.09
CA PRO A 64 2.02 -14.58 17.09
C PRO A 64 3.05 -15.34 17.94
N ASN A 65 4.26 -15.47 17.45
CA ASN A 65 5.30 -16.07 18.28
C ASN A 65 5.61 -15.12 19.45
N SER A 66 6.30 -15.62 20.47
CA SER A 66 6.60 -14.82 21.66
C SER A 66 7.40 -13.54 21.36
N GLN A 67 8.19 -13.51 20.27
CA GLN A 67 8.94 -12.33 19.86
C GLN A 67 8.02 -11.26 19.26
N GLN A 68 7.04 -11.64 18.45
CA GLN A 68 6.05 -10.71 17.88
C GLN A 68 5.21 -10.06 18.97
N LEU A 69 4.76 -10.82 19.98
CA LEU A 69 4.05 -10.24 21.12
C LEU A 69 4.91 -9.27 21.92
N GLN A 70 6.20 -9.57 22.12
CA GLN A 70 7.12 -8.66 22.82
C GLN A 70 7.28 -7.33 22.09
N ILE A 71 7.43 -7.37 20.77
CA ILE A 71 7.48 -6.15 19.95
C ILE A 71 6.19 -5.34 20.15
N GLN A 72 5.02 -5.97 20.08
CA GLN A 72 3.75 -5.28 20.30
C GLN A 72 3.62 -4.70 21.72
N VAL A 73 4.05 -5.43 22.75
CA VAL A 73 4.08 -4.92 24.13
C VAL A 73 5.00 -3.70 24.24
N GLU A 74 6.18 -3.74 23.64
CA GLU A 74 7.14 -2.63 23.65
C GLU A 74 6.62 -1.41 22.88
N GLU A 75 6.00 -1.63 21.71
CA GLU A 75 5.33 -0.59 20.94
C GLU A 75 4.21 0.08 21.75
N MET A 76 3.36 -0.71 22.42
CA MET A 76 2.31 -0.16 23.29
C MET A 76 2.90 0.61 24.48
N ARG A 77 3.98 0.11 25.10
CA ARG A 77 4.64 0.81 26.22
C ARG A 77 5.27 2.13 25.80
N ASN A 78 5.81 2.20 24.59
CA ASN A 78 6.40 3.40 24.02
C ASN A 78 5.36 4.31 23.35
N SER A 79 4.10 3.90 23.29
CA SER A 79 3.01 4.70 22.72
C SER A 79 2.82 5.99 23.50
N SER A 80 2.60 7.09 22.77
CA SER A 80 2.20 8.38 23.33
C SER A 80 0.72 8.44 23.74
N ASP A 81 -0.04 7.35 23.55
CA ASP A 81 -1.44 7.25 23.93
C ASP A 81 -1.61 7.33 25.46
N VAL A 82 -2.26 8.40 25.92
CA VAL A 82 -2.49 8.68 27.34
C VAL A 82 -3.30 7.57 28.03
N THR A 83 -4.24 6.93 27.32
CA THR A 83 -5.04 5.81 27.84
C THR A 83 -4.16 4.61 28.15
N ILE A 84 -3.25 4.27 27.23
CA ILE A 84 -2.29 3.17 27.43
C ILE A 84 -1.35 3.50 28.59
N GLN A 85 -0.83 4.73 28.67
CA GLN A 85 0.06 5.15 29.75
C GLN A 85 -0.62 5.13 31.13
N ASN A 86 -1.91 5.46 31.20
CA ASN A 86 -2.69 5.35 32.44
C ASN A 86 -2.89 3.88 32.84
N ARG A 87 -3.17 3.00 31.88
CA ARG A 87 -3.30 1.55 32.13
C ARG A 87 -1.99 0.94 32.64
N LEU A 88 -0.85 1.30 32.05
CA LEU A 88 0.47 0.85 32.51
C LEU A 88 0.76 1.19 33.98
N LYS A 89 0.16 2.26 34.51
CA LYS A 89 0.30 2.65 35.92
C LYS A 89 -0.73 1.96 36.83
N ALA A 90 -1.92 1.66 36.32
CA ALA A 90 -3.07 1.20 37.10
C ALA A 90 -3.17 -0.33 37.26
N TRP A 91 -2.44 -1.13 36.49
CA TRP A 91 -2.61 -2.59 36.50
C TRP A 91 -2.38 -3.22 37.88
N LYS A 92 -1.48 -2.65 38.70
CA LYS A 92 -1.17 -3.15 40.05
C LYS A 92 -2.35 -3.05 41.01
N ASP A 93 -3.23 -2.08 40.82
CA ASP A 93 -4.43 -1.91 41.66
C ASP A 93 -5.52 -2.93 41.31
N LEU A 94 -5.43 -3.52 40.12
CA LEU A 94 -6.41 -4.45 39.58
C LEU A 94 -5.94 -5.91 39.69
N PHE A 95 -4.63 -6.15 39.68
CA PHE A 95 -4.04 -7.48 39.72
C PHE A 95 -3.90 -7.98 41.16
N VAL A 96 -4.70 -8.99 41.51
CA VAL A 96 -4.61 -9.65 42.83
C VAL A 96 -3.56 -10.76 42.73
N PHE A 97 -2.39 -10.51 43.30
CA PHE A 97 -1.31 -11.50 43.36
C PHE A 97 -1.73 -12.74 44.15
N ALA A 98 -1.23 -13.90 43.73
CA ALA A 98 -1.24 -15.08 44.59
C ALA A 98 -0.52 -14.72 45.91
N PRO A 99 -1.06 -15.11 47.08
CA PRO A 99 -0.61 -14.61 48.39
C PRO A 99 0.88 -14.83 48.66
N ASP A 100 1.48 -15.82 48.01
CA ASP A 100 2.86 -16.26 48.23
C ASP A 100 3.85 -15.73 47.17
N SER A 101 3.39 -14.97 46.17
CA SER A 101 4.25 -14.48 45.07
C SER A 101 4.95 -13.16 45.40
N THR A 102 5.77 -13.15 46.45
CA THR A 102 6.60 -11.97 46.82
C THR A 102 7.44 -11.43 45.65
N GLU A 103 7.83 -12.28 44.72
CA GLU A 103 8.54 -11.91 43.49
C GLU A 103 7.67 -11.20 42.46
N ALA A 104 6.38 -11.54 42.33
CA ALA A 104 5.49 -10.89 41.37
C ALA A 104 5.19 -9.42 41.76
N ASN A 105 5.18 -9.10 43.06
CA ASN A 105 5.04 -7.72 43.55
C ASN A 105 6.20 -6.81 43.11
N LYS A 106 7.38 -7.37 42.86
CA LYS A 106 8.57 -6.63 42.40
C LYS A 106 8.51 -6.30 40.91
N CYS A 107 7.59 -6.90 40.16
CA CYS A 107 7.44 -6.65 38.74
C CYS A 107 6.95 -5.23 38.46
N THR A 108 7.50 -4.63 37.41
CA THR A 108 7.05 -3.34 36.88
C THR A 108 6.02 -3.49 35.77
N THR A 109 5.85 -4.72 35.26
CA THR A 109 4.97 -5.03 34.12
C THR A 109 4.04 -6.20 34.42
N LEU A 110 2.90 -6.24 33.73
CA LEU A 110 1.92 -7.30 33.88
C LEU A 110 2.50 -8.64 33.40
N SER A 111 3.18 -8.67 32.25
CA SER A 111 3.85 -9.87 31.73
C SER A 111 4.89 -10.44 32.71
N CYS A 112 5.67 -9.57 33.39
CA CYS A 112 6.58 -10.01 34.46
C CYS A 112 5.79 -10.65 35.61
N ALA A 113 4.72 -9.99 36.08
CA ALA A 113 3.92 -10.52 37.19
C ALA A 113 3.33 -11.89 36.84
N TYR A 114 2.79 -12.06 35.63
CA TYR A 114 2.29 -13.36 35.16
C TYR A 114 3.40 -14.41 35.10
N SER A 115 4.52 -14.13 34.45
CA SER A 115 5.62 -15.11 34.32
C SER A 115 6.24 -15.52 35.66
N LYS A 116 6.27 -14.61 36.65
CA LYS A 116 6.70 -14.94 38.02
C LYS A 116 5.66 -15.73 38.80
N THR A 117 4.38 -15.54 38.50
CA THR A 117 3.30 -16.31 39.13
C THR A 117 3.16 -17.70 38.48
N TYR A 118 3.48 -17.84 37.19
CA TYR A 118 3.31 -19.06 36.39
C TYR A 118 4.58 -19.44 35.63
N PRO A 119 5.66 -19.86 36.32
CA PRO A 119 6.95 -20.14 35.67
C PRO A 119 6.89 -21.28 34.64
N ASP A 120 5.96 -22.23 34.83
CA ASP A 120 5.82 -23.42 33.96
C ASP A 120 4.98 -23.15 32.70
N ARG A 121 4.37 -21.97 32.56
CA ARG A 121 3.59 -21.59 31.37
C ARG A 121 4.12 -20.30 30.74
N VAL A 122 4.30 -20.40 29.43
CA VAL A 122 5.12 -19.58 28.54
C VAL A 122 4.92 -18.08 28.75
N LYS A 123 6.05 -17.34 28.75
CA LYS A 123 6.16 -15.86 28.61
C LYS A 123 5.10 -15.25 27.66
N TYR A 124 4.76 -15.99 26.60
CA TYR A 124 3.66 -15.75 25.67
C TYR A 124 2.33 -15.33 26.32
N MET A 125 1.83 -16.06 27.33
CA MET A 125 0.54 -15.73 27.96
C MET A 125 0.61 -14.40 28.70
N GLY A 126 1.73 -14.14 29.39
CA GLY A 126 1.95 -12.87 30.09
C GLY A 126 1.98 -11.69 29.12
N ASP A 127 2.67 -11.83 28.00
CA ASP A 127 2.74 -10.80 26.95
C ASP A 127 1.35 -10.57 26.32
N LEU A 128 0.63 -11.64 26.00
CA LEU A 128 -0.73 -11.56 25.44
C LEU A 128 -1.70 -10.87 26.40
N PHE A 129 -1.71 -11.24 27.67
CA PHE A 129 -2.61 -10.63 28.65
C PHE A 129 -2.26 -9.18 28.95
N GLU A 130 -0.98 -8.82 28.85
CA GLU A 130 -0.58 -7.41 28.88
C GLU A 130 -1.12 -6.65 27.68
N ILE A 131 -0.99 -7.16 26.45
CA ILE A 131 -1.59 -6.54 25.26
C ILE A 131 -3.11 -6.46 25.40
N PHE A 132 -3.75 -7.53 25.89
CA PHE A 132 -5.19 -7.57 26.12
C PHE A 132 -5.61 -6.45 27.07
N TYR A 133 -4.92 -6.31 28.20
CA TYR A 133 -5.20 -5.26 29.17
C TYR A 133 -4.91 -3.86 28.64
N LEU A 134 -3.79 -3.67 27.96
CA LEU A 134 -3.42 -2.36 27.40
C LEU A 134 -4.38 -1.89 26.32
N ARG A 135 -4.95 -2.81 25.52
CA ARG A 135 -5.93 -2.49 24.47
C ARG A 135 -7.35 -2.37 25.00
N THR A 136 -7.82 -3.32 25.82
CA THR A 136 -9.21 -3.39 26.26
C THR A 136 -9.47 -2.65 27.58
N GLY A 137 -8.47 -2.51 28.44
CA GLY A 137 -8.63 -2.05 29.82
C GLY A 137 -9.04 -3.14 30.81
N TYR A 138 -9.23 -4.39 30.37
CA TYR A 138 -9.66 -5.51 31.22
C TYR A 138 -8.51 -6.48 31.47
N LEU A 139 -8.44 -7.03 32.68
CA LEU A 139 -7.51 -8.10 32.99
C LEU A 139 -8.13 -9.45 32.66
N ILE A 140 -7.35 -10.33 32.03
CA ILE A 140 -7.69 -11.76 31.96
C ILE A 140 -7.07 -12.45 33.17
N ASN A 141 -7.83 -12.60 34.25
CA ASN A 141 -7.31 -13.14 35.50
C ASN A 141 -7.65 -14.62 35.67
N ASN A 142 -6.78 -15.34 36.36
CA ASN A 142 -6.97 -16.74 36.72
C ASN A 142 -7.27 -16.90 38.22
N TYR A 143 -7.58 -15.81 38.95
CA TYR A 143 -7.75 -15.89 40.39
C TYR A 143 -8.67 -14.81 40.99
N LEU A 144 -9.89 -15.22 41.31
CA LEU A 144 -10.83 -14.51 42.17
C LEU A 144 -10.86 -15.31 43.45
N THR A 145 -10.08 -14.89 44.44
CA THR A 145 -10.69 -14.85 45.75
C THR A 145 -10.26 -13.60 46.49
N ARG A 146 -11.26 -12.81 46.92
CA ARG A 146 -11.07 -11.90 48.06
C ARG A 146 -10.56 -12.66 49.30
N SER A 147 -10.83 -13.98 49.39
CA SER A 147 -10.39 -14.85 50.48
C SER A 147 -8.92 -15.30 50.40
N ARG A 148 -8.18 -14.97 49.32
CA ARG A 148 -6.76 -15.33 49.14
C ARG A 148 -6.48 -16.83 49.22
N LYS A 149 -7.49 -17.70 49.16
CA LYS A 149 -7.31 -19.17 49.23
C LYS A 149 -8.04 -19.82 48.06
N PRO A 150 -7.39 -20.73 47.30
CA PRO A 150 -8.10 -21.59 46.37
C PRO A 150 -9.27 -22.27 47.07
N TYR A 151 -10.32 -22.63 46.32
CA TYR A 151 -11.38 -23.46 46.88
C TYR A 151 -10.77 -24.79 47.36
N GLU A 152 -11.34 -25.36 48.42
CA GLU A 152 -10.81 -26.58 49.04
C GLU A 152 -10.67 -27.70 47.99
N GLY A 153 -9.48 -28.32 47.92
CA GLY A 153 -9.16 -29.36 46.94
C GLY A 153 -8.74 -28.87 45.54
N LYS A 154 -8.75 -27.55 45.28
CA LYS A 154 -8.35 -26.98 43.98
C LYS A 154 -6.95 -26.38 44.01
N LYS A 155 -6.23 -26.58 42.91
CA LYS A 155 -4.93 -25.96 42.66
C LYS A 155 -5.14 -24.70 41.85
N PHE A 156 -4.18 -23.79 41.93
CA PHE A 156 -4.21 -22.56 41.16
C PHE A 156 -4.33 -22.82 39.65
N GLN A 157 -3.63 -23.85 39.15
CA GLN A 157 -3.62 -24.23 37.74
C GLN A 157 -5.01 -24.56 37.20
N ASP A 158 -5.95 -24.96 38.07
CA ASP A 158 -7.33 -25.29 37.70
C ASP A 158 -8.14 -24.07 37.27
N TYR A 159 -7.62 -22.85 37.49
CA TYR A 159 -8.23 -21.58 37.09
C TYR A 159 -7.51 -20.91 35.92
N MET A 160 -6.44 -21.52 35.40
CA MET A 160 -5.69 -20.97 34.27
C MET A 160 -6.36 -21.31 32.95
N TYR A 161 -6.37 -20.37 32.00
CA TYR A 161 -6.79 -20.66 30.64
C TYR A 161 -5.85 -21.66 29.94
N PHE A 162 -6.41 -22.57 29.13
CA PHE A 162 -5.69 -23.51 28.27
C PHE A 162 -5.24 -22.85 26.95
N ASP A 163 -4.31 -23.47 26.22
CA ASP A 163 -3.68 -22.86 25.05
C ASP A 163 -4.68 -22.53 23.92
N ASP A 164 -5.69 -23.38 23.72
CA ASP A 164 -6.81 -23.19 22.78
C ASP A 164 -7.76 -22.07 23.20
N GLU A 165 -8.03 -21.96 24.51
CA GLU A 165 -8.82 -20.87 25.08
C GLU A 165 -8.06 -19.54 24.93
N ILE A 166 -6.74 -19.55 25.10
CA ILE A 166 -5.86 -18.41 24.90
C ILE A 166 -5.89 -17.92 23.44
N ASP A 167 -5.86 -18.82 22.48
CA ASP A 167 -5.95 -18.48 21.06
C ASP A 167 -7.31 -17.83 20.74
N SER A 168 -8.36 -18.27 21.43
CA SER A 168 -9.68 -17.66 21.34
C SER A 168 -9.76 -16.28 21.99
N ILE A 169 -9.10 -16.07 23.14
CA ILE A 169 -8.98 -14.75 23.77
C ILE A 169 -8.20 -13.79 22.87
N TYR A 170 -7.14 -14.25 22.21
CA TYR A 170 -6.41 -13.46 21.21
C TYR A 170 -7.31 -13.12 20.01
N THR A 171 -8.13 -14.06 19.57
CA THR A 171 -9.10 -13.82 18.50
C THR A 171 -10.15 -12.79 18.92
N LEU A 172 -10.69 -12.91 20.14
CA LEU A 172 -11.62 -11.93 20.71
C LEU A 172 -10.98 -10.54 20.77
N LEU A 173 -9.75 -10.43 21.26
CA LEU A 173 -9.01 -9.17 21.36
C LEU A 173 -8.94 -8.41 20.03
N ASN A 174 -8.74 -9.13 18.93
CA ASN A 174 -8.62 -8.52 17.62
C ASN A 174 -9.95 -8.33 16.88
N THR A 175 -11.02 -8.98 17.36
CA THR A 175 -12.37 -8.90 16.78
C THR A 175 -13.34 -8.10 17.64
N MET A 176 -12.92 -7.62 18.82
CA MET A 176 -13.74 -6.82 19.73
C MET A 176 -13.99 -5.42 19.14
N PRO A 177 -15.26 -5.00 19.02
CA PRO A 177 -15.60 -3.64 18.60
C PRO A 177 -15.19 -2.61 19.64
N ASP A 178 -15.00 -1.36 19.20
CA ASP A 178 -14.55 -0.26 20.06
C ASP A 178 -15.54 0.03 21.20
N GLU A 179 -16.84 -0.20 20.99
CA GLU A 179 -17.90 -0.03 22.00
C GLU A 179 -17.74 -0.96 23.21
N PHE A 180 -16.99 -2.04 23.05
CA PHE A 180 -16.69 -3.03 24.07
C PHE A 180 -15.31 -2.84 24.68
N LEU A 181 -14.56 -1.80 24.31
CA LEU A 181 -13.28 -1.44 24.93
C LEU A 181 -13.50 -0.42 26.05
N GLY A 182 -12.78 -0.58 27.17
CA GLY A 182 -12.77 0.40 28.26
C GLY A 182 -14.11 0.62 28.97
N MET A 183 -15.03 -0.36 28.93
CA MET A 183 -16.28 -0.32 29.68
C MET A 183 -16.00 -0.05 31.16
N THR A 184 -16.62 0.99 31.70
CA THR A 184 -16.30 1.55 33.01
C THR A 184 -16.49 0.54 34.14
N TYR A 185 -17.43 -0.38 33.97
CA TYR A 185 -17.78 -1.36 34.99
C TYR A 185 -17.02 -2.67 34.88
N LEU A 186 -16.54 -3.06 33.70
CA LEU A 186 -15.78 -4.30 33.54
C LEU A 186 -14.31 -4.09 33.91
N LYS A 187 -13.78 -4.98 34.74
CA LYS A 187 -12.38 -4.94 35.19
C LYS A 187 -11.65 -6.23 34.86
N VAL A 188 -12.31 -7.37 35.06
CA VAL A 188 -11.67 -8.69 35.02
C VAL A 188 -12.55 -9.68 34.27
N ILE A 189 -11.95 -10.46 33.39
CA ILE A 189 -12.54 -11.69 32.83
C ILE A 189 -11.77 -12.85 33.42
N GLN A 190 -12.47 -13.81 34.01
CA GLN A 190 -11.85 -14.89 34.75
C GLN A 190 -12.39 -16.26 34.40
N ARG A 191 -11.50 -17.24 34.30
CA ARG A 191 -11.85 -18.65 34.25
C ARG A 191 -12.14 -19.25 35.63
N MET A 192 -13.16 -20.09 35.69
CA MET A 192 -13.64 -20.79 36.87
C MET A 192 -13.81 -22.27 36.56
N ALA A 193 -13.19 -23.13 37.38
CA ALA A 193 -13.31 -24.57 37.23
C ALA A 193 -14.78 -25.05 37.35
N THR A 194 -15.19 -25.97 36.48
CA THR A 194 -16.56 -26.50 36.32
C THR A 194 -17.17 -26.97 37.63
N GLU A 195 -16.38 -27.55 38.52
CA GLU A 195 -16.90 -28.11 39.78
C GLU A 195 -17.44 -27.04 40.75
N LEU A 196 -17.07 -25.77 40.56
CA LEU A 196 -17.64 -24.64 41.31
C LEU A 196 -19.00 -24.20 40.77
N VAL A 197 -19.29 -24.48 39.49
CA VAL A 197 -20.56 -24.16 38.79
C VAL A 197 -21.73 -24.88 39.44
N LEU A 198 -21.51 -26.11 39.91
CA LEU A 198 -22.51 -26.97 40.53
C LEU A 198 -23.17 -26.36 41.77
N SER A 199 -22.54 -25.35 42.39
CA SER A 199 -23.09 -24.65 43.55
C SER A 199 -23.96 -23.44 43.21
N PHE A 200 -23.90 -22.90 41.97
CA PHE A 200 -24.58 -21.66 41.60
C PHE A 200 -25.67 -21.85 40.53
N ASN A 201 -25.38 -22.56 39.42
CA ASN A 201 -26.36 -22.95 38.39
C ASN A 201 -25.66 -23.90 37.39
N PRO A 202 -26.01 -25.19 37.31
CA PRO A 202 -25.33 -26.16 36.44
C PRO A 202 -25.50 -25.87 34.93
N LEU A 203 -26.42 -24.98 34.56
CA LEU A 203 -26.66 -24.58 33.17
C LEU A 203 -26.02 -23.23 32.82
N ALA A 204 -25.45 -22.51 33.79
CA ALA A 204 -24.82 -21.23 33.52
C ALA A 204 -23.52 -21.43 32.75
N CYS A 205 -23.36 -20.61 31.71
CA CYS A 205 -22.22 -20.66 30.81
C CYS A 205 -21.11 -19.70 31.22
N GLY A 206 -21.51 -18.51 31.65
CA GLY A 206 -20.68 -17.59 32.38
C GLY A 206 -21.53 -16.83 33.39
N GLN A 207 -20.92 -15.80 33.99
CA GLN A 207 -21.61 -14.87 34.84
C GLN A 207 -20.95 -13.49 34.79
N ALA A 208 -21.64 -12.53 34.19
CA ALA A 208 -21.35 -11.12 34.35
C ALA A 208 -21.87 -10.60 35.70
N SER A 209 -21.03 -9.87 36.41
CA SER A 209 -21.38 -9.24 37.67
C SER A 209 -21.14 -7.74 37.65
N THR A 210 -22.07 -7.01 38.26
CA THR A 210 -21.96 -5.58 38.59
C THR A 210 -20.74 -5.23 39.45
N GLY A 211 -20.10 -6.22 40.08
CA GLY A 211 -18.80 -6.05 40.75
C GLY A 211 -17.62 -5.81 39.79
N GLY A 212 -17.86 -5.91 38.48
CA GLY A 212 -16.89 -5.66 37.43
C GLY A 212 -16.10 -6.88 37.01
N TYR A 213 -16.71 -8.05 37.09
CA TYR A 213 -16.09 -9.29 36.68
C TYR A 213 -17.00 -10.08 35.73
N ILE A 214 -16.37 -10.83 34.84
CA ILE A 214 -16.96 -11.92 34.08
C ILE A 214 -16.35 -13.20 34.62
N LEU A 215 -17.19 -14.17 35.00
CA LEU A 215 -16.77 -15.54 35.29
C LEU A 215 -17.09 -16.39 34.06
N MET A 216 -16.07 -17.00 33.47
CA MET A 216 -16.19 -17.99 32.41
C MET A 216 -16.01 -19.37 33.02
N PHE A 217 -16.99 -20.25 32.83
CA PHE A 217 -16.94 -21.61 33.34
C PHE A 217 -16.42 -22.58 32.27
N ASP A 218 -15.80 -23.71 32.63
CA ASP A 218 -15.15 -24.55 31.60
C ASP A 218 -16.13 -25.13 30.57
N ASN A 219 -17.42 -25.29 30.90
CA ASN A 219 -18.46 -25.68 29.94
C ASN A 219 -18.64 -24.68 28.80
N CYS A 220 -18.05 -23.48 28.89
CA CYS A 220 -18.12 -22.42 27.88
C CYS A 220 -16.80 -22.07 27.23
N LEU A 221 -15.75 -22.76 27.67
CA LEU A 221 -14.43 -22.62 27.11
C LEU A 221 -14.07 -23.81 26.19
N HIS A 222 -14.88 -24.87 26.18
CA HIS A 222 -14.65 -26.07 25.39
C HIS A 222 -15.84 -26.39 24.46
N THR A 223 -15.65 -26.18 23.16
CA THR A 223 -16.60 -26.58 22.10
C THR A 223 -16.70 -28.11 21.93
N ASP A 224 -15.65 -28.85 22.30
CA ASP A 224 -15.48 -30.24 21.86
C ASP A 224 -15.77 -31.28 22.95
N ARG A 225 -15.82 -30.87 24.23
CA ARG A 225 -15.83 -31.79 25.37
C ARG A 225 -17.19 -31.94 26.05
N TYR A 226 -18.13 -31.06 25.77
CA TYR A 226 -19.49 -31.16 26.26
C TYR A 226 -20.44 -31.31 25.08
N THR A 227 -20.92 -32.54 24.87
CA THR A 227 -22.11 -32.76 24.04
C THR A 227 -23.31 -32.16 24.75
N PHE A 228 -23.62 -30.90 24.45
CA PHE A 228 -24.91 -30.35 24.79
C PHE A 228 -26.00 -31.25 24.18
N PRO A 229 -27.09 -31.54 24.92
CA PRO A 229 -28.25 -32.23 24.37
C PRO A 229 -28.71 -31.61 23.04
N GLU A 230 -29.14 -32.42 22.08
CA GLU A 230 -29.54 -31.97 20.71
C GLU A 230 -30.62 -30.87 20.69
N ASP A 231 -31.42 -30.77 21.74
CA ASP A 231 -32.41 -29.72 21.95
C ASP A 231 -31.81 -28.37 22.36
N MET A 232 -30.60 -28.35 22.93
CA MET A 232 -29.80 -27.12 23.12
C MET A 232 -29.05 -26.71 21.85
N LYS A 233 -28.66 -27.66 21.00
CA LYS A 233 -27.93 -27.38 19.73
C LYS A 233 -28.72 -26.61 18.68
N ARG A 234 -30.05 -26.49 18.83
CA ARG A 234 -30.91 -25.80 17.85
C ARG A 234 -30.91 -24.28 17.97
N ALA A 235 -30.28 -23.71 19.00
CA ALA A 235 -30.32 -22.28 19.25
C ALA A 235 -28.94 -21.67 19.02
N TYR A 236 -28.70 -21.20 17.78
CA TYR A 236 -27.59 -20.31 17.41
C TYR A 236 -26.21 -20.73 17.96
N SER A 237 -25.43 -21.44 17.14
CA SER A 237 -24.05 -21.85 17.40
C SER A 237 -23.06 -20.71 17.73
N ALA A 238 -23.49 -19.44 17.74
CA ALA A 238 -22.71 -18.32 18.22
C ALA A 238 -22.29 -18.53 19.68
N SER A 239 -23.23 -18.78 20.60
CA SER A 239 -22.95 -18.95 22.03
C SER A 239 -22.23 -20.27 22.36
N GLU A 240 -22.30 -21.26 21.46
CA GLU A 240 -21.59 -22.53 21.60
C GLU A 240 -20.07 -22.41 21.42
N SER A 241 -19.59 -21.28 20.88
CA SER A 241 -18.17 -20.95 20.85
C SER A 241 -17.76 -20.15 22.07
N ILE A 242 -16.52 -20.34 22.54
CA ILE A 242 -15.90 -19.47 23.55
C ILE A 242 -16.01 -17.98 23.20
N LEU A 243 -15.93 -17.62 21.91
CA LEU A 243 -16.09 -16.24 21.44
C LEU A 243 -17.50 -15.72 21.71
N GLY A 244 -18.54 -16.46 21.33
CA GLY A 244 -19.91 -16.03 21.57
C GLY A 244 -20.35 -16.12 23.02
N SER A 245 -19.81 -17.08 23.80
CA SER A 245 -19.98 -17.12 25.26
C SER A 245 -19.36 -15.88 25.92
N MET A 246 -18.11 -15.54 25.60
CA MET A 246 -17.49 -14.31 26.12
C MET A 246 -18.23 -13.05 25.67
N MET A 247 -18.71 -13.01 24.42
CA MET A 247 -19.46 -11.88 23.88
C MET A 247 -20.84 -11.73 24.51
N HIS A 248 -21.49 -12.83 24.87
CA HIS A 248 -22.70 -12.82 25.69
C HIS A 248 -22.43 -12.12 27.04
N GLU A 249 -21.37 -12.54 27.75
CA GLU A 249 -21.03 -11.92 29.03
C GLU A 249 -20.59 -10.45 28.90
N LEU A 250 -19.91 -10.11 27.81
CA LEU A 250 -19.62 -8.71 27.46
C LEU A 250 -20.90 -7.93 27.15
N GLY A 251 -21.91 -8.57 26.55
CA GLY A 251 -23.24 -8.03 26.33
C GLY A 251 -23.92 -7.58 27.62
N HIS A 252 -23.84 -8.37 28.69
CA HIS A 252 -24.32 -7.96 30.02
C HIS A 252 -23.59 -6.73 30.57
N HIS A 253 -22.27 -6.64 30.40
CA HIS A 253 -21.54 -5.43 30.83
C HIS A 253 -21.86 -4.21 29.97
N ARG A 254 -22.12 -4.41 28.68
CA ARG A 254 -22.56 -3.35 27.78
C ARG A 254 -23.97 -2.87 28.15
N ASP A 255 -24.87 -3.77 28.54
CA ASP A 255 -26.19 -3.46 29.11
C ASP A 255 -26.04 -2.53 30.34
N TYR A 256 -25.12 -2.85 31.26
CA TYR A 256 -24.82 -2.00 32.41
C TYR A 256 -24.24 -0.64 32.00
N GLN A 257 -23.30 -0.62 31.06
CA GLN A 257 -22.68 0.60 30.57
C GLN A 257 -23.71 1.55 29.94
N LEU A 258 -24.56 1.05 29.03
CA LEU A 258 -25.58 1.82 28.33
C LEU A 258 -26.69 2.33 29.27
N SER A 259 -26.91 1.64 30.39
CA SER A 259 -27.82 2.12 31.42
C SER A 259 -27.31 3.31 32.21
N GLY A 260 -26.00 3.55 32.21
CA GLY A 260 -25.34 4.54 33.08
C GLY A 260 -25.33 4.16 34.57
N SER A 261 -25.84 2.97 34.95
CA SER A 261 -25.92 2.52 36.34
C SER A 261 -24.93 1.40 36.63
N LYS A 262 -24.11 1.60 37.67
CA LYS A 262 -23.26 0.55 38.25
C LYS A 262 -24.05 -0.56 38.94
N TYR A 263 -25.29 -0.30 39.33
CA TYR A 263 -26.11 -1.19 40.16
C TYR A 263 -27.35 -1.63 39.37
N ALA A 264 -27.24 -2.79 38.73
CA ALA A 264 -28.28 -3.45 37.95
C ALA A 264 -29.43 -4.03 38.82
N ARG A 265 -30.08 -3.18 39.61
CA ARG A 265 -31.39 -3.50 40.20
C ARG A 265 -32.40 -2.45 39.75
N GLY A 266 -33.03 -2.70 38.60
CA GLY A 266 -34.23 -2.01 38.13
C GLY A 266 -34.06 -0.89 37.10
N ASN A 267 -32.92 -0.83 36.38
CA ASN A 267 -32.77 0.08 35.25
C ASN A 267 -31.70 -0.42 34.28
N ARG A 268 -31.75 -1.69 33.86
CA ARG A 268 -30.86 -2.16 32.78
C ARG A 268 -31.25 -1.49 31.46
N PHE A 269 -30.33 -1.33 30.53
CA PHE A 269 -30.65 -0.86 29.18
C PHE A 269 -31.67 -1.80 28.51
N SER A 270 -31.53 -3.11 28.73
CA SER A 270 -32.49 -4.15 28.33
C SER A 270 -33.86 -4.06 29.02
N GLU A 271 -34.03 -3.28 30.09
CA GLU A 271 -35.33 -3.08 30.75
C GLU A 271 -36.09 -1.84 30.22
N ARG A 272 -35.51 -1.11 29.27
CA ARG A 272 -36.18 0.02 28.60
C ARG A 272 -37.34 -0.47 27.71
N ASP A 273 -38.34 0.38 27.53
CA ASP A 273 -39.55 0.02 26.81
C ASP A 273 -39.27 -0.34 25.35
N GLU A 274 -38.28 0.30 24.73
CA GLU A 274 -37.84 0.01 23.36
C GLU A 274 -37.43 -1.45 23.19
N TRP A 275 -36.53 -1.97 24.05
CA TRP A 275 -36.12 -3.38 24.01
C TRP A 275 -37.24 -4.32 24.43
N LYS A 276 -37.93 -4.03 25.54
CA LYS A 276 -39.03 -4.88 26.04
C LYS A 276 -40.13 -5.07 25.00
N ASN A 277 -40.45 -4.03 24.24
CA ASN A 277 -41.49 -4.07 23.20
C ASN A 277 -41.07 -4.94 22.00
N LEU A 278 -39.77 -5.12 21.72
CA LEU A 278 -39.31 -5.98 20.63
C LEU A 278 -39.60 -7.46 20.90
N SER A 279 -39.51 -7.89 22.17
CA SER A 279 -39.72 -9.28 22.58
C SER A 279 -41.02 -9.50 23.35
N GLY A 280 -41.82 -8.45 23.54
CA GLY A 280 -43.07 -8.51 24.28
C GLY A 280 -42.90 -8.88 25.76
N TRP A 281 -41.82 -8.40 26.39
CA TRP A 281 -41.53 -8.62 27.81
C TRP A 281 -42.55 -7.92 28.72
N TYR A 282 -42.99 -8.61 29.78
CA TYR A 282 -43.84 -8.06 30.83
C TYR A 282 -43.56 -8.75 32.17
N ILE A 283 -43.94 -8.10 33.27
CA ILE A 283 -43.86 -8.71 34.60
C ILE A 283 -45.17 -9.44 34.88
N LYS A 284 -45.07 -10.75 35.12
CA LYS A 284 -46.17 -11.57 35.60
C LYS A 284 -46.15 -11.64 37.11
N GLU A 285 -47.24 -11.19 37.73
CA GLU A 285 -47.46 -11.33 39.15
C GLU A 285 -48.25 -12.61 39.42
N SER A 286 -47.76 -13.45 40.32
CA SER A 286 -48.46 -14.61 40.84
C SER A 286 -48.56 -14.50 42.35
N THR A 287 -49.73 -14.79 42.90
CA THR A 287 -49.94 -14.82 44.36
C THR A 287 -50.05 -16.26 44.80
N ASP A 288 -49.17 -16.70 45.69
CA ASP A 288 -49.27 -18.00 46.32
C ASP A 288 -50.54 -18.05 47.19
N ALA A 289 -51.50 -18.89 46.81
CA ALA A 289 -52.79 -19.00 47.49
C ALA A 289 -52.70 -19.46 48.95
N LYS A 290 -51.61 -20.13 49.35
CA LYS A 290 -51.40 -20.63 50.72
C LYS A 290 -50.70 -19.61 51.61
N THR A 291 -49.73 -18.89 51.07
CA THR A 291 -48.89 -17.97 51.85
C THR A 291 -49.26 -16.50 51.67
N GLY A 292 -50.08 -16.17 50.66
CA GLY A 292 -50.39 -14.80 50.25
C GLY A 292 -49.20 -14.04 49.65
N LYS A 293 -48.04 -14.70 49.47
CA LYS A 293 -46.83 -14.08 48.94
C LYS A 293 -46.97 -13.82 47.45
N VAL A 294 -46.74 -12.58 47.05
CA VAL A 294 -46.66 -12.19 45.64
C VAL A 294 -45.25 -12.48 45.12
N SER A 295 -45.14 -13.26 44.06
CA SER A 295 -43.93 -13.40 43.24
C SER A 295 -44.08 -12.62 41.94
N ARG A 296 -43.01 -11.93 41.56
CA ARG A 296 -42.88 -11.22 40.29
C ARG A 296 -41.81 -11.92 39.48
N GLN A 297 -42.14 -12.29 38.25
CA GLN A 297 -41.19 -12.87 37.32
C GLN A 297 -41.38 -12.26 35.94
N TRP A 298 -40.32 -12.21 35.16
CA TRP A 298 -40.41 -11.87 33.75
C TRP A 298 -41.18 -12.98 33.02
N ASP A 299 -42.03 -12.57 32.09
CA ASP A 299 -42.74 -13.42 31.15
C ASP A 299 -42.81 -12.68 29.80
N ASN A 300 -43.08 -13.38 28.71
CA ASN A 300 -43.06 -12.81 27.37
C ASN A 300 -44.27 -13.26 26.54
N LYS A 301 -44.64 -12.45 25.55
CA LYS A 301 -45.84 -12.70 24.71
C LYS A 301 -45.54 -13.51 23.46
N VAL A 302 -44.26 -13.70 23.13
CA VAL A 302 -43.82 -14.24 21.83
C VAL A 302 -43.46 -15.73 21.90
N GLY A 303 -43.30 -16.30 23.11
CA GLY A 303 -42.83 -17.66 23.30
C GLY A 303 -41.38 -17.85 22.84
N ASN A 304 -40.86 -19.09 22.90
CA ASN A 304 -39.46 -19.38 22.60
C ASN A 304 -39.04 -19.04 21.16
N GLU A 305 -39.98 -19.00 20.20
CA GLU A 305 -39.70 -18.66 18.79
C GLU A 305 -39.32 -17.19 18.59
N GLY A 306 -39.59 -16.31 19.57
CA GLY A 306 -39.24 -14.88 19.53
C GLY A 306 -37.82 -14.57 20.01
N PHE A 307 -37.02 -15.59 20.34
CA PHE A 307 -35.70 -15.43 20.96
C PHE A 307 -34.62 -16.18 20.18
N VAL A 308 -33.40 -15.66 20.25
CA VAL A 308 -32.20 -16.30 19.68
C VAL A 308 -31.99 -17.68 20.29
N SER A 309 -32.24 -17.83 21.59
CA SER A 309 -32.15 -19.11 22.28
C SER A 309 -33.31 -19.31 23.26
N ALA A 310 -33.52 -20.54 23.71
CA ALA A 310 -34.45 -20.79 24.81
C ALA A 310 -34.01 -20.06 26.09
N TYR A 311 -32.70 -19.92 26.30
CA TYR A 311 -32.13 -19.21 27.45
C TYR A 311 -32.39 -17.69 27.38
N ALA A 312 -32.29 -17.08 26.19
CA ALA A 312 -32.69 -15.70 25.94
C ALA A 312 -34.15 -15.42 26.36
N GLY A 313 -35.04 -16.42 26.35
CA GLY A 313 -36.42 -16.31 26.79
C GLY A 313 -36.63 -16.25 28.32
N SER A 314 -35.54 -16.25 29.11
CA SER A 314 -35.60 -16.26 30.59
C SER A 314 -35.82 -14.86 31.20
N GLU A 315 -35.07 -13.86 30.76
CA GLU A 315 -35.23 -12.47 31.17
C GLU A 315 -34.74 -11.48 30.10
N PRO A 316 -35.17 -10.20 30.12
CA PRO A 316 -34.77 -9.20 29.13
C PRO A 316 -33.25 -9.02 28.97
N GLY A 317 -32.50 -9.17 30.07
CA GLY A 317 -31.03 -9.07 30.05
C GLY A 317 -30.37 -10.20 29.28
N GLU A 318 -30.86 -11.43 29.44
CA GLU A 318 -30.34 -12.60 28.73
C GLU A 318 -30.71 -12.56 27.25
N ASP A 319 -31.92 -12.11 26.91
CA ASP A 319 -32.31 -11.81 25.53
C ASP A 319 -31.37 -10.80 24.87
N PHE A 320 -31.01 -9.75 25.60
CA PHE A 320 -30.09 -8.72 25.12
C PHE A 320 -28.68 -9.29 24.90
N ALA A 321 -28.12 -9.99 25.89
CA ALA A 321 -26.78 -10.58 25.81
C ALA A 321 -26.64 -11.61 24.68
N GLU A 322 -27.63 -12.50 24.52
CA GLU A 322 -27.69 -13.47 23.41
C GLU A 322 -27.84 -12.77 22.06
N SER A 323 -28.65 -11.71 21.99
CA SER A 323 -28.81 -10.91 20.77
C SER A 323 -27.52 -10.18 20.38
N VAL A 324 -26.75 -9.67 21.35
CA VAL A 324 -25.42 -9.08 21.12
C VAL A 324 -24.45 -10.11 20.57
N SER A 325 -24.42 -11.31 21.15
CA SER A 325 -23.57 -12.42 20.68
C SER A 325 -23.95 -12.87 19.26
N ALA A 326 -25.24 -13.09 19.00
CA ALA A 326 -25.75 -13.46 17.70
C ALA A 326 -25.52 -12.38 16.64
N TYR A 327 -25.61 -11.10 17.02
CA TYR A 327 -25.27 -9.99 16.12
C TYR A 327 -23.82 -10.05 15.66
N ARG A 328 -22.89 -10.41 16.54
CA ARG A 328 -21.46 -10.44 16.20
C ARG A 328 -21.05 -11.71 15.44
N TYR A 329 -21.54 -12.88 15.85
CA TYR A 329 -21.04 -14.17 15.37
C TYR A 329 -22.04 -15.00 14.55
N SER A 330 -23.30 -14.56 14.45
CA SER A 330 -24.28 -15.11 13.51
C SER A 330 -25.15 -14.02 12.86
N PRO A 331 -24.55 -12.93 12.33
CA PRO A 331 -25.26 -11.72 11.92
C PRO A 331 -26.30 -11.98 10.83
N TYR A 332 -25.99 -12.82 9.84
CA TYR A 332 -26.93 -13.14 8.75
C TYR A 332 -28.21 -13.79 9.28
N GLN A 333 -28.06 -14.83 10.11
CA GLN A 333 -29.19 -15.57 10.67
C GLN A 333 -29.99 -14.68 11.63
N PHE A 334 -29.30 -13.89 12.47
CA PHE A 334 -29.95 -12.95 13.38
C PHE A 334 -30.75 -11.87 12.64
N LYS A 335 -30.21 -11.32 11.54
CA LYS A 335 -30.90 -10.36 10.66
C LYS A 335 -32.14 -10.97 10.02
N LYS A 336 -32.06 -12.23 9.60
CA LYS A 336 -33.13 -12.96 8.93
C LYS A 336 -34.30 -13.28 9.87
N ASP A 337 -34.00 -13.84 11.05
CA ASP A 337 -35.04 -14.30 11.97
C ASP A 337 -35.58 -13.17 12.86
N PHE A 338 -34.70 -12.24 13.26
CA PHE A 338 -35.03 -11.18 14.21
C PHE A 338 -34.67 -9.77 13.68
N PRO A 339 -35.14 -9.35 12.48
CA PRO A 339 -34.68 -8.14 11.81
C PRO A 339 -34.85 -6.85 12.63
N LYS A 340 -35.88 -6.78 13.49
CA LYS A 340 -36.09 -5.61 14.37
C LYS A 340 -35.07 -5.55 15.51
N LYS A 341 -34.79 -6.69 16.17
CA LYS A 341 -33.74 -6.78 17.19
C LYS A 341 -32.37 -6.55 16.57
N TYR A 342 -32.12 -7.13 15.39
CA TYR A 342 -30.91 -6.89 14.61
C TYR A 342 -30.64 -5.41 14.39
N LYS A 343 -31.63 -4.69 13.87
CA LYS A 343 -31.51 -3.24 13.65
C LYS A 343 -31.24 -2.49 14.96
N TYR A 344 -31.97 -2.83 16.02
CA TYR A 344 -31.79 -2.19 17.33
C TYR A 344 -30.37 -2.40 17.89
N ILE A 345 -29.87 -3.64 17.86
CA ILE A 345 -28.52 -3.96 18.32
C ILE A 345 -27.45 -3.26 17.45
N LYS A 346 -27.62 -3.25 16.12
CA LYS A 346 -26.76 -2.51 15.20
C LYS A 346 -26.64 -1.03 15.62
N ASP A 347 -27.77 -0.35 15.75
CA ASP A 347 -27.80 1.10 15.92
C ASP A 347 -27.41 1.52 17.36
N GLU A 348 -27.89 0.80 18.38
CA GLU A 348 -27.71 1.20 19.79
C GLU A 348 -26.46 0.60 20.46
N VAL A 349 -25.99 -0.56 19.99
CA VAL A 349 -24.93 -1.31 20.67
C VAL A 349 -23.59 -1.23 19.94
N PHE A 350 -23.60 -1.30 18.60
CA PHE A 350 -22.42 -1.38 17.75
C PHE A 350 -22.24 -0.15 16.83
N ALA A 351 -22.76 1.02 17.23
CA ALA A 351 -22.60 2.30 16.52
C ALA A 351 -22.88 2.24 15.01
N SER A 352 -23.89 1.47 14.61
CA SER A 352 -24.28 1.22 13.23
C SER A 352 -23.26 0.46 12.36
N GLU A 353 -22.22 -0.14 12.94
CA GLU A 353 -21.38 -1.12 12.25
C GLU A 353 -22.17 -2.37 11.89
N GLU A 354 -21.88 -2.99 10.75
CA GLU A 354 -22.60 -4.19 10.28
C GLU A 354 -21.62 -5.33 10.03
N TYR A 355 -21.93 -6.50 10.60
CA TYR A 355 -21.03 -7.66 10.56
C TYR A 355 -21.51 -8.78 9.63
N THR A 356 -22.52 -8.55 8.78
CA THR A 356 -22.81 -9.52 7.72
C THR A 356 -21.62 -9.60 6.77
N GLU A 357 -21.47 -10.73 6.08
CA GLU A 357 -20.35 -10.95 5.16
C GLU A 357 -20.26 -9.84 4.11
N GLU A 358 -21.39 -9.43 3.54
CA GLU A 358 -21.46 -8.37 2.53
C GLU A 358 -21.02 -7.01 3.08
N ALA A 359 -21.40 -6.68 4.32
CA ALA A 359 -20.98 -5.44 4.96
C ALA A 359 -19.50 -5.44 5.35
N LEU A 360 -18.98 -6.61 5.75
CA LEU A 360 -17.57 -6.80 6.05
C LEU A 360 -16.69 -6.68 4.81
N VAL A 361 -17.11 -7.21 3.65
CA VAL A 361 -16.44 -6.99 2.36
C VAL A 361 -16.23 -5.51 2.10
N VAL A 362 -17.29 -4.70 2.22
CA VAL A 362 -17.22 -3.24 2.01
C VAL A 362 -16.30 -2.57 3.03
N THR A 363 -16.42 -2.97 4.31
CA THR A 363 -15.62 -2.42 5.40
C THR A 363 -14.13 -2.70 5.20
N TYR A 364 -13.78 -3.94 4.88
CA TYR A 364 -12.40 -4.34 4.64
C TYR A 364 -11.86 -3.78 3.33
N ALA A 365 -12.64 -3.73 2.25
CA ALA A 365 -12.24 -3.06 1.02
C ALA A 365 -11.84 -1.61 1.28
N LYS A 366 -12.59 -0.87 2.11
CA LYS A 366 -12.24 0.49 2.53
C LYS A 366 -10.92 0.55 3.31
N GLN A 367 -10.67 -0.41 4.20
CA GLN A 367 -9.40 -0.50 4.95
C GLN A 367 -8.21 -0.81 4.02
N LEU A 368 -8.37 -1.78 3.12
CA LEU A 368 -7.38 -2.13 2.08
C LEU A 368 -7.08 -0.93 1.18
N THR A 369 -8.10 -0.23 0.69
CA THR A 369 -7.97 1.02 -0.07
C THR A 369 -7.11 2.04 0.66
N GLN A 370 -7.30 2.22 1.97
CA GLN A 370 -6.50 3.15 2.76
C GLN A 370 -5.03 2.72 2.89
N GLY A 371 -4.78 1.43 3.13
CA GLY A 371 -3.43 0.85 3.18
C GLY A 371 -2.71 1.04 1.84
N VAL A 372 -3.33 0.60 0.75
CA VAL A 372 -2.80 0.73 -0.62
C VAL A 372 -2.57 2.20 -0.97
N ARG A 373 -3.53 3.10 -0.70
CA ARG A 373 -3.41 4.54 -0.99
C ARG A 373 -2.20 5.18 -0.30
N LYS A 374 -1.90 4.78 0.95
CA LYS A 374 -0.71 5.25 1.67
C LYS A 374 0.60 4.76 1.04
N ALA A 375 0.58 3.60 0.36
CA ALA A 375 1.74 3.04 -0.32
C ALA A 375 1.97 3.63 -1.73
N VAL A 376 0.94 4.16 -2.40
CA VAL A 376 1.01 4.68 -3.78
C VAL A 376 2.21 5.60 -4.04
N PRO A 377 2.50 6.65 -3.22
CA PRO A 377 3.64 7.54 -3.50
C PRO A 377 4.99 6.81 -3.53
N LYS A 378 5.21 5.87 -2.59
CA LYS A 378 6.44 5.07 -2.50
C LYS A 378 6.56 4.08 -3.67
N ILE A 379 5.44 3.52 -4.12
CA ILE A 379 5.39 2.64 -5.30
C ILE A 379 5.81 3.42 -6.54
N LEU A 380 5.24 4.61 -6.74
CA LEU A 380 5.58 5.45 -7.88
C LEU A 380 7.06 5.84 -7.85
N GLU A 381 7.56 6.33 -6.72
CA GLU A 381 8.98 6.67 -6.57
C GLU A 381 9.89 5.48 -6.93
N ALA A 382 9.59 4.29 -6.40
CA ALA A 382 10.35 3.09 -6.71
C ALA A 382 10.30 2.75 -8.21
N CYS A 383 9.12 2.75 -8.83
CA CYS A 383 8.96 2.39 -10.24
C CYS A 383 9.58 3.38 -11.22
N PHE A 384 9.59 4.68 -10.89
CA PHE A 384 10.27 5.68 -11.70
C PHE A 384 11.79 5.67 -11.50
N SER A 385 12.28 5.16 -10.36
CA SER A 385 13.73 5.04 -10.08
C SER A 385 14.38 3.79 -10.70
N THR A 386 13.62 2.73 -10.97
CA THR A 386 14.13 1.46 -11.53
C THR A 386 13.44 1.13 -12.84
N LEU A 387 14.02 1.56 -13.97
CA LEU A 387 13.59 1.18 -15.32
C LEU A 387 14.11 -0.21 -15.71
N ASP A 388 13.76 -1.25 -14.95
CA ASP A 388 14.08 -2.64 -15.30
C ASP A 388 12.83 -3.44 -15.68
N ASN A 389 12.99 -4.45 -16.56
CA ASN A 389 11.92 -5.19 -17.23
C ASN A 389 10.96 -5.93 -16.26
N TYR A 390 9.68 -5.55 -16.23
CA TYR A 390 8.59 -6.30 -15.58
C TYR A 390 7.61 -6.88 -16.60
N GLU A 391 7.04 -8.07 -16.32
CA GLU A 391 5.93 -8.67 -17.07
C GLU A 391 4.57 -8.20 -16.51
N ALA A 392 3.53 -8.14 -17.35
CA ALA A 392 2.25 -7.49 -17.02
C ALA A 392 1.27 -8.42 -16.28
N ASN A 393 0.63 -7.93 -15.21
CA ASN A 393 -0.62 -8.47 -14.68
C ASN A 393 -1.81 -7.68 -15.29
N THR A 394 -2.82 -8.38 -15.82
CA THR A 394 -3.91 -7.79 -16.61
C THR A 394 -5.01 -7.15 -15.76
N SER A 395 -5.09 -7.43 -14.46
CA SER A 395 -6.20 -6.99 -13.59
C SER A 395 -6.23 -5.47 -13.32
N TRP A 396 -5.10 -4.77 -13.50
CA TRP A 396 -4.96 -3.33 -13.18
C TRP A 396 -5.14 -2.40 -14.39
N ASN A 397 -5.43 -2.92 -15.59
CA ASN A 397 -5.51 -2.14 -16.83
C ASN A 397 -6.46 -0.93 -16.73
N LYS A 398 -7.55 -1.08 -15.97
CA LYS A 398 -8.60 -0.05 -15.80
C LYS A 398 -8.11 1.21 -15.06
N LEU A 399 -7.09 1.10 -14.18
CA LEU A 399 -6.52 2.27 -13.48
C LEU A 399 -5.89 3.27 -14.45
N PHE A 400 -5.34 2.78 -15.56
CA PHE A 400 -4.47 3.55 -16.44
C PHE A 400 -5.13 3.89 -17.78
N GLU A 401 -6.43 3.61 -17.94
CA GLU A 401 -7.19 4.06 -19.10
C GLU A 401 -7.04 5.58 -19.29
N GLY A 402 -6.54 5.98 -20.46
CA GLY A 402 -6.32 7.38 -20.83
C GLY A 402 -4.96 7.97 -20.43
N ILE A 403 -4.08 7.22 -19.75
CA ILE A 403 -2.75 7.72 -19.34
C ILE A 403 -1.68 7.15 -20.27
N LYS A 404 -0.90 8.02 -20.91
CA LYS A 404 0.27 7.62 -21.69
C LYS A 404 1.45 7.38 -20.75
N ILE A 405 1.71 6.12 -20.43
CA ILE A 405 2.84 5.70 -19.60
C ILE A 405 3.62 4.60 -20.31
N GLU A 406 4.94 4.55 -20.10
CA GLU A 406 5.77 3.46 -20.63
C GLU A 406 5.34 2.11 -20.02
N ARG A 407 5.32 1.05 -20.84
CA ARG A 407 4.76 -0.27 -20.46
C ARG A 407 5.47 -0.90 -19.27
N ASN A 408 6.78 -0.68 -19.13
CA ASN A 408 7.59 -1.13 -18.01
C ASN A 408 7.19 -0.46 -16.68
N ILE A 409 6.97 0.87 -16.67
CA ILE A 409 6.54 1.59 -15.48
C ILE A 409 5.13 1.13 -15.08
N TYR A 410 4.23 0.97 -16.07
CA TYR A 410 2.91 0.38 -15.85
C TYR A 410 3.00 -0.99 -15.17
N ASN A 411 3.80 -1.91 -15.72
CA ASN A 411 3.94 -3.26 -15.18
C ASN A 411 4.52 -3.24 -13.75
N CYS A 412 5.49 -2.37 -13.49
CA CYS A 412 6.04 -2.18 -12.14
C CYS A 412 4.97 -1.72 -11.15
N ILE A 413 4.17 -0.69 -11.49
CA ILE A 413 3.15 -0.16 -10.59
C ILE A 413 2.08 -1.22 -10.32
N ALA A 414 1.57 -1.88 -11.38
CA ALA A 414 0.56 -2.92 -11.26
C ALA A 414 1.03 -4.08 -10.37
N THR A 415 2.29 -4.53 -10.55
CA THR A 415 2.86 -5.62 -9.74
C THR A 415 2.98 -5.23 -8.28
N ARG A 416 3.51 -4.03 -7.99
CA ARG A 416 3.68 -3.56 -6.62
C ARG A 416 2.35 -3.26 -5.91
N LEU A 417 1.34 -2.79 -6.63
CA LEU A 417 0.00 -2.62 -6.07
C LEU A 417 -0.60 -3.97 -5.68
N GLU A 418 -0.41 -5.00 -6.50
CA GLU A 418 -0.85 -6.36 -6.19
C GLU A 418 -0.13 -6.93 -4.96
N ASP A 419 1.18 -6.73 -4.85
CA ASP A 419 1.98 -7.18 -3.72
C ASP A 419 1.51 -6.51 -2.41
N ILE A 420 1.32 -5.19 -2.41
CA ILE A 420 0.84 -4.45 -1.24
C ILE A 420 -0.60 -4.85 -0.89
N LEU A 421 -1.47 -5.01 -1.88
CA LEU A 421 -2.84 -5.46 -1.62
C LEU A 421 -2.85 -6.85 -0.98
N SER A 422 -2.01 -7.76 -1.47
CA SER A 422 -1.86 -9.11 -0.90
C SER A 422 -1.33 -9.09 0.54
N GLU A 423 -0.38 -8.20 0.84
CA GLU A 423 0.16 -7.99 2.19
C GLU A 423 -0.90 -7.42 3.15
N GLU A 424 -1.66 -6.42 2.70
CA GLU A 424 -2.75 -5.81 3.48
C GLU A 424 -3.89 -6.81 3.72
N VAL A 425 -4.26 -7.62 2.73
CA VAL A 425 -5.24 -8.72 2.89
C VAL A 425 -4.74 -9.73 3.92
N SER A 426 -3.48 -10.14 3.83
CA SER A 426 -2.88 -11.07 4.80
C SER A 426 -2.89 -10.47 6.22
N THR A 427 -2.63 -9.17 6.33
CA THR A 427 -2.68 -8.42 7.59
C THR A 427 -4.10 -8.35 8.15
N LEU A 428 -5.11 -8.10 7.30
CA LEU A 428 -6.51 -8.09 7.73
C LEU A 428 -6.99 -9.48 8.16
N LYS A 429 -6.65 -10.54 7.42
CA LYS A 429 -6.96 -11.93 7.81
C LYS A 429 -6.30 -12.30 9.14
N ALA A 430 -5.08 -11.83 9.38
CA ALA A 430 -4.37 -12.04 10.65
C ALA A 430 -4.98 -11.24 11.82
N ARG A 431 -5.70 -10.14 11.56
CA ARG A 431 -6.34 -9.31 12.60
C ARG A 431 -7.80 -9.66 12.82
N HIS A 432 -8.53 -10.02 11.78
CA HIS A 432 -9.97 -10.19 11.87
C HIS A 432 -10.36 -11.58 11.39
N LEU A 433 -10.87 -12.41 12.30
CA LEU A 433 -11.35 -13.76 11.96
C LEU A 433 -12.35 -13.73 10.80
N GLN A 434 -13.27 -12.76 10.79
CA GLN A 434 -14.28 -12.68 9.72
C GLN A 434 -13.73 -12.20 8.37
N ALA A 435 -12.52 -11.61 8.33
CA ALA A 435 -11.88 -11.24 7.07
C ALA A 435 -11.49 -12.46 6.23
N CYS A 436 -11.44 -13.65 6.82
CA CYS A 436 -11.17 -14.86 6.07
C CYS A 436 -12.27 -15.21 5.08
N ASN A 437 -13.51 -15.25 5.56
CA ASN A 437 -14.67 -15.55 4.71
C ASN A 437 -14.98 -14.33 3.84
N ALA A 438 -15.02 -13.14 4.44
CA ALA A 438 -15.34 -11.91 3.70
C ALA A 438 -14.28 -11.54 2.63
N LEU A 439 -13.04 -12.04 2.73
CA LEU A 439 -12.00 -11.84 1.72
C LEU A 439 -11.63 -13.14 1.01
N GLU A 440 -12.57 -14.08 0.88
CA GLU A 440 -12.39 -15.29 0.08
C GLU A 440 -12.52 -14.96 -1.42
N ASP A 441 -13.53 -14.17 -1.81
CA ASP A 441 -13.68 -13.68 -3.19
C ASP A 441 -12.90 -12.38 -3.42
N MET A 442 -11.61 -12.55 -3.70
CA MET A 442 -10.71 -11.43 -4.01
C MET A 442 -11.12 -10.62 -5.24
N ALA A 443 -11.96 -11.15 -6.15
CA ALA A 443 -12.30 -10.44 -7.39
C ALA A 443 -13.16 -9.20 -7.12
N GLU A 444 -14.18 -9.33 -6.25
CA GLU A 444 -15.03 -8.21 -5.84
C GLU A 444 -14.21 -7.14 -5.10
N ILE A 445 -13.37 -7.56 -4.16
CA ILE A 445 -12.51 -6.68 -3.36
C ILE A 445 -11.52 -5.94 -4.24
N HIS A 446 -10.87 -6.65 -5.17
CA HIS A 446 -9.97 -6.01 -6.14
C HIS A 446 -10.71 -4.92 -6.91
N GLN A 447 -11.93 -5.19 -7.38
CA GLN A 447 -12.68 -4.21 -8.15
C GLN A 447 -13.06 -2.97 -7.32
N LEU A 448 -13.45 -3.16 -6.06
CA LEU A 448 -13.73 -2.07 -5.11
C LEU A 448 -12.48 -1.24 -4.82
N VAL A 449 -11.38 -1.89 -4.46
CA VAL A 449 -10.10 -1.23 -4.18
C VAL A 449 -9.59 -0.48 -5.42
N ILE A 450 -9.62 -1.10 -6.60
CA ILE A 450 -9.23 -0.47 -7.88
C ILE A 450 -10.04 0.80 -8.14
N ASN A 451 -11.36 0.73 -8.00
CA ASN A 451 -12.23 1.87 -8.27
C ASN A 451 -11.91 3.04 -7.31
N ASP A 452 -11.70 2.75 -6.03
CA ASP A 452 -11.45 3.78 -5.01
C ASP A 452 -10.05 4.39 -5.09
N ILE A 453 -9.02 3.61 -5.46
CA ILE A 453 -7.65 4.14 -5.56
C ILE A 453 -7.36 4.79 -6.92
N SER A 454 -8.21 4.59 -7.93
CA SER A 454 -7.99 5.08 -9.30
C SER A 454 -7.67 6.56 -9.37
N ASP A 455 -8.46 7.38 -8.70
CA ASP A 455 -8.26 8.83 -8.71
C ASP A 455 -6.97 9.22 -7.97
N ALA A 456 -6.64 8.56 -6.86
CA ALA A 456 -5.42 8.82 -6.11
C ALA A 456 -4.15 8.42 -6.89
N VAL A 457 -4.20 7.30 -7.62
CA VAL A 457 -3.12 6.85 -8.51
C VAL A 457 -2.99 7.82 -9.68
N LYS A 458 -4.09 8.23 -10.32
CA LYS A 458 -4.09 9.20 -11.43
C LYS A 458 -3.51 10.55 -11.03
N GLU A 459 -3.90 11.08 -9.88
CA GLU A 459 -3.40 12.34 -9.34
C GLU A 459 -1.88 12.26 -9.07
N SER A 460 -1.45 11.22 -8.34
CA SER A 460 -0.04 11.03 -7.98
C SER A 460 0.83 10.78 -9.22
N LEU A 461 0.33 9.97 -10.16
CA LEU A 461 1.02 9.66 -11.41
C LEU A 461 1.10 10.90 -12.32
N GLY A 462 0.04 11.70 -12.40
CA GLY A 462 0.05 12.96 -13.15
C GLY A 462 1.12 13.93 -12.66
N SER A 463 1.31 14.03 -11.34
CA SER A 463 2.40 14.81 -10.75
C SER A 463 3.78 14.25 -11.11
N LYS A 464 3.95 12.92 -11.03
CA LYS A 464 5.23 12.26 -11.33
C LYS A 464 5.61 12.28 -12.80
N LEU A 465 4.63 12.18 -13.70
CA LEU A 465 4.86 12.33 -15.14
C LEU A 465 5.33 13.74 -15.49
N LYS A 466 4.73 14.79 -14.90
CA LYS A 466 5.21 16.18 -15.07
C LYS A 466 6.64 16.36 -14.56
N GLU A 467 6.98 15.75 -13.43
CA GLU A 467 8.35 15.79 -12.89
C GLU A 467 9.34 15.07 -13.82
N ALA A 468 8.97 13.90 -14.35
CA ALA A 468 9.79 13.14 -15.30
C ALA A 468 9.96 13.87 -16.64
N ASP A 469 8.90 14.50 -17.15
CA ASP A 469 8.94 15.29 -18.38
C ASP A 469 9.81 16.54 -18.20
N LEU A 470 9.72 17.22 -17.06
CA LEU A 470 10.63 18.31 -16.69
C LEU A 470 12.09 17.84 -16.66
N LEU A 471 12.40 16.73 -15.99
CA LEU A 471 13.76 16.19 -15.93
C LEU A 471 14.30 15.83 -17.31
N ARG A 472 13.46 15.22 -18.17
CA ARG A 472 13.82 14.89 -19.55
C ARG A 472 14.09 16.16 -20.36
N ALA A 473 13.25 17.19 -20.20
CA ALA A 473 13.45 18.49 -20.84
C ALA A 473 14.75 19.14 -20.38
N LEU A 474 15.02 19.18 -19.07
CA LEU A 474 16.27 19.70 -18.49
C LEU A 474 17.50 18.97 -19.05
N VAL A 475 17.50 17.63 -19.08
CA VAL A 475 18.63 16.84 -19.60
C VAL A 475 18.85 17.09 -21.09
N GLN A 476 17.77 17.14 -21.88
CA GLN A 476 17.86 17.43 -23.32
C GLN A 476 18.38 18.84 -23.59
N THR A 477 17.83 19.85 -22.91
CA THR A 477 18.29 21.24 -23.05
C THR A 477 19.72 21.40 -22.58
N LYS A 478 20.09 20.83 -21.43
CA LYS A 478 21.47 20.87 -20.93
C LYS A 478 22.44 20.20 -21.90
N LYS A 479 22.10 19.02 -22.45
CA LYS A 479 22.94 18.36 -23.45
C LYS A 479 23.08 19.20 -24.74
N ALA A 480 22.01 19.84 -25.19
CA ALA A 480 22.04 20.70 -26.37
C ALA A 480 22.84 21.99 -26.14
N SER A 481 22.68 22.60 -24.96
CA SER A 481 23.41 23.76 -24.46
C SER A 481 24.89 23.46 -24.27
N ASP A 482 25.24 22.36 -23.61
CA ASP A 482 26.63 22.00 -23.31
C ASP A 482 27.45 21.64 -24.54
N ASN A 483 26.79 21.02 -25.53
CA ASN A 483 27.39 20.67 -26.81
C ASN A 483 27.13 21.72 -27.90
N TYR A 484 26.72 22.94 -27.52
CA TYR A 484 26.44 23.97 -28.50
C TYR A 484 27.74 24.34 -29.25
N PRO A 485 27.78 24.20 -30.60
CA PRO A 485 29.03 24.28 -31.34
C PRO A 485 29.70 25.66 -31.22
N LEU A 486 31.00 25.70 -30.90
CA LEU A 486 31.76 26.96 -30.81
C LEU A 486 31.70 27.76 -32.12
N ILE A 487 31.67 27.09 -33.27
CA ILE A 487 31.52 27.73 -34.59
C ILE A 487 30.22 28.54 -34.66
N GLN A 488 29.09 28.00 -34.20
CA GLN A 488 27.82 28.73 -34.20
C GLN A 488 27.85 29.93 -33.25
N LEU A 489 28.55 29.83 -32.11
CA LEU A 489 28.74 30.96 -31.20
C LEU A 489 29.60 32.06 -31.85
N ILE A 490 30.62 31.67 -32.61
CA ILE A 490 31.48 32.58 -33.36
C ILE A 490 30.68 33.27 -34.47
N ASP A 491 29.82 32.56 -35.19
CA ASP A 491 28.95 33.15 -36.22
C ASP A 491 28.03 34.23 -35.62
N ILE A 492 27.36 33.92 -34.49
CA ILE A 492 26.53 34.88 -33.76
C ILE A 492 27.36 36.09 -33.31
N TYR A 493 28.59 35.87 -32.86
CA TYR A 493 29.51 36.94 -32.45
C TYR A 493 29.93 37.83 -33.63
N LEU A 494 30.32 37.24 -34.76
CA LEU A 494 30.75 37.96 -35.96
C LEU A 494 29.61 38.79 -36.57
N ASP A 495 28.39 38.26 -36.60
CA ASP A 495 27.21 39.00 -37.02
C ASP A 495 26.94 40.21 -36.11
N ALA A 496 27.08 40.03 -34.80
CA ALA A 496 26.86 41.10 -33.83
C ALA A 496 27.88 42.25 -33.94
N LEU A 497 29.14 41.97 -34.33
CA LEU A 497 30.17 42.99 -34.57
C LEU A 497 29.82 44.00 -35.66
N THR A 498 28.82 43.72 -36.50
CA THR A 498 28.36 44.62 -37.57
C THR A 498 27.34 45.66 -37.11
N LYS A 499 26.93 45.62 -35.84
CA LYS A 499 25.88 46.47 -35.28
C LYS A 499 26.47 47.55 -34.35
N ASP A 500 25.67 48.58 -34.09
CA ASP A 500 26.06 49.73 -33.26
C ASP A 500 26.35 49.33 -31.79
N GLU A 501 25.66 48.31 -31.28
CA GLU A 501 25.85 47.77 -29.91
C GLU A 501 26.16 46.26 -29.94
N PRO A 502 27.37 45.83 -30.32
CA PRO A 502 27.67 44.41 -30.59
C PRO A 502 27.41 43.48 -29.41
N ALA A 503 27.76 43.89 -28.19
CA ALA A 503 27.55 43.06 -27.01
C ALA A 503 26.06 42.83 -26.72
N ARG A 504 25.22 43.83 -26.97
CA ARG A 504 23.78 43.72 -26.78
C ARG A 504 23.15 42.86 -27.86
N GLU A 505 23.52 43.07 -29.14
CA GLU A 505 22.99 42.28 -30.25
C GLU A 505 23.37 40.80 -30.12
N TYR A 506 24.62 40.53 -29.70
CA TYR A 506 25.09 39.19 -29.42
C TYR A 506 24.23 38.49 -28.37
N LEU A 507 23.97 39.16 -27.23
CA LEU A 507 23.13 38.59 -26.16
C LEU A 507 21.69 38.34 -26.64
N GLN A 508 21.11 39.23 -27.44
CA GLN A 508 19.76 39.03 -27.99
C GLN A 508 19.69 37.87 -28.97
N SER A 509 20.72 37.69 -29.80
CA SER A 509 20.79 36.59 -30.77
C SER A 509 21.04 35.25 -30.08
N LEU A 510 21.91 35.25 -29.07
CA LEU A 510 22.17 34.09 -28.22
C LEU A 510 20.93 33.69 -27.41
N ASP A 511 20.14 34.64 -26.91
CA ASP A 511 18.87 34.38 -26.22
C ASP A 511 17.84 33.71 -27.14
N LYS A 512 17.68 34.22 -28.37
CA LYS A 512 16.79 33.59 -29.38
C LYS A 512 17.21 32.16 -29.68
N GLU A 513 18.51 31.91 -29.74
CA GLU A 513 19.04 30.59 -30.02
C GLU A 513 18.86 29.64 -28.83
N TYR A 514 19.03 30.12 -27.60
CA TYR A 514 18.66 29.36 -26.41
C TYR A 514 17.17 28.99 -26.42
N ALA A 515 16.28 29.93 -26.75
CA ALA A 515 14.85 29.65 -26.85
C ALA A 515 14.55 28.51 -27.85
N ARG A 516 15.31 28.43 -28.95
CA ARG A 516 15.24 27.33 -29.92
C ARG A 516 15.67 25.99 -29.30
N LEU A 517 16.79 25.97 -28.59
CA LEU A 517 17.34 24.76 -27.94
C LEU A 517 16.48 24.27 -26.77
N ALA A 518 15.84 25.20 -26.06
CA ALA A 518 15.07 24.97 -24.84
C ALA A 518 13.55 24.89 -25.08
N THR A 519 13.11 24.57 -26.30
CA THR A 519 11.68 24.48 -26.65
C THR A 519 10.92 23.54 -25.69
N SER A 520 11.54 22.43 -25.27
CA SER A 520 10.96 21.47 -24.31
C SER A 520 10.83 22.00 -22.87
N LEU A 521 11.61 23.03 -22.49
CA LEU A 521 11.52 23.69 -21.18
C LEU A 521 10.50 24.84 -21.16
N SER A 522 9.95 25.25 -22.30
CA SER A 522 9.01 26.38 -22.37
C SER A 522 7.73 26.18 -21.55
N GLU A 523 7.34 24.93 -21.29
CA GLU A 523 6.23 24.58 -20.39
C GLU A 523 6.57 24.74 -18.89
N TYR A 524 7.83 25.01 -18.56
CA TYR A 524 8.36 25.13 -17.20
C TYR A 524 9.13 26.45 -17.01
N PRO A 525 8.43 27.61 -16.89
CA PRO A 525 9.05 28.94 -16.98
C PRO A 525 10.18 29.18 -15.97
N SER A 526 10.04 28.71 -14.73
CA SER A 526 11.08 28.86 -13.69
C SER A 526 12.37 28.13 -14.04
N ASN A 527 12.26 26.93 -14.61
CA ASN A 527 13.40 26.10 -14.98
C ASN A 527 14.03 26.60 -16.29
N TYR A 528 13.20 27.09 -17.21
CA TYR A 528 13.64 27.75 -18.44
C TYR A 528 14.54 28.94 -18.14
N GLU A 529 14.11 29.88 -17.28
CA GLU A 529 14.89 31.08 -16.93
C GLU A 529 16.19 30.73 -16.19
N ALA A 530 16.16 29.78 -15.25
CA ALA A 530 17.36 29.36 -14.54
C ALA A 530 18.43 28.77 -15.48
N GLU A 531 18.03 27.89 -16.40
CA GLU A 531 18.97 27.30 -17.38
C GLU A 531 19.39 28.31 -18.46
N LYS A 532 18.52 29.26 -18.82
CA LYS A 532 18.84 30.38 -19.71
C LYS A 532 19.96 31.23 -19.14
N ASP A 533 19.84 31.62 -17.87
CA ASP A 533 20.87 32.41 -17.19
C ASP A 533 22.21 31.68 -17.15
N LEU A 534 22.19 30.36 -16.89
CA LEU A 534 23.40 29.54 -16.94
C LEU A 534 24.02 29.51 -18.35
N PHE A 535 23.20 29.34 -19.39
CA PHE A 535 23.66 29.34 -20.79
C PHE A 535 24.29 30.69 -21.20
N LEU A 536 23.61 31.80 -20.93
CA LEU A 536 24.09 33.14 -21.28
C LEU A 536 25.37 33.50 -20.50
N ASN A 537 25.48 33.10 -19.24
CA ASN A 537 26.69 33.31 -18.43
C ASN A 537 27.86 32.38 -18.85
N LYS A 538 27.56 31.20 -19.40
CA LYS A 538 28.56 30.30 -19.94
C LYS A 538 29.20 30.90 -21.20
N TYR A 539 28.37 31.44 -22.10
CA TYR A 539 28.79 31.96 -23.41
C TYR A 539 28.71 33.50 -23.48
N THR A 540 29.34 34.19 -22.54
CA THR A 540 29.38 35.68 -22.58
C THR A 540 30.14 36.19 -23.81
N PHE A 541 29.78 37.38 -24.29
CA PHE A 541 30.46 38.08 -25.39
C PHE A 541 32.00 38.06 -25.26
N GLN A 542 32.52 38.35 -24.07
CA GLN A 542 33.97 38.41 -23.84
C GLN A 542 34.65 37.03 -23.97
N LYS A 543 34.01 35.96 -23.48
CA LYS A 543 34.56 34.59 -23.58
C LYS A 543 34.63 34.13 -25.03
N VAL A 544 33.57 34.39 -25.82
CA VAL A 544 33.54 34.02 -27.24
C VAL A 544 34.50 34.88 -28.05
N LYS A 545 34.64 36.17 -27.72
CA LYS A 545 35.71 37.02 -28.26
C LYS A 545 37.09 36.40 -28.01
N THR A 546 37.41 36.06 -26.76
CA THR A 546 38.71 35.46 -26.43
C THR A 546 38.94 34.15 -27.20
N ALA A 547 37.94 33.26 -27.26
CA ALA A 547 38.06 32.02 -28.01
C ALA A 547 38.25 32.25 -29.51
N TYR A 548 37.56 33.24 -30.09
CA TYR A 548 37.75 33.66 -31.48
C TYR A 548 39.16 34.21 -31.71
N ASP A 549 39.64 35.09 -30.83
CA ASP A 549 40.98 35.68 -30.91
C ASP A 549 42.05 34.60 -30.80
N GLU A 550 41.93 33.64 -29.87
CA GLU A 550 42.83 32.49 -29.73
C GLU A 550 42.82 31.60 -30.98
N MET A 551 41.64 31.32 -31.53
CA MET A 551 41.49 30.55 -32.77
C MET A 551 42.14 31.27 -33.94
N LEU A 552 42.00 32.60 -34.02
CA LEU A 552 42.62 33.44 -35.04
C LEU A 552 44.14 33.47 -34.88
N ILE A 553 44.67 33.68 -33.68
CA ILE A 553 46.11 33.62 -33.37
C ILE A 553 46.67 32.25 -33.78
N SER A 554 46.01 31.17 -33.36
CA SER A 554 46.43 29.80 -33.68
C SER A 554 46.41 29.51 -35.18
N ALA A 555 45.40 29.99 -35.90
CA ALA A 555 45.31 29.85 -37.36
C ALA A 555 46.41 30.65 -38.09
N LEU A 556 46.88 31.74 -37.49
CA LEU A 556 47.95 32.58 -38.01
C LEU A 556 49.36 32.10 -37.60
N GLY A 557 49.48 31.08 -36.74
CA GLY A 557 50.75 30.42 -36.37
C GLY A 557 51.75 31.33 -35.65
N ASP A 558 53.04 31.20 -35.96
CA ASP A 558 54.16 31.99 -35.39
C ASP A 558 54.05 33.52 -35.61
N TYR A 559 53.07 33.94 -36.40
CA TYR A 559 52.83 35.33 -36.78
C TYR A 559 51.68 35.98 -35.97
N GLY A 560 51.01 35.20 -35.11
CA GLY A 560 49.70 35.51 -34.53
C GLY A 560 49.62 36.79 -33.69
N GLU A 561 50.55 37.05 -32.76
CA GLU A 561 50.44 38.24 -31.89
C GLU A 561 50.61 39.56 -32.67
N ASN A 562 51.59 39.63 -33.57
CA ASN A 562 51.84 40.82 -34.39
C ASN A 562 50.74 41.03 -35.44
N ALA A 563 50.22 39.94 -36.02
CA ALA A 563 49.10 39.99 -36.95
C ALA A 563 47.79 40.38 -36.25
N LEU A 564 47.55 39.93 -35.01
CA LEU A 564 46.38 40.31 -34.22
C LEU A 564 46.39 41.79 -33.85
N VAL A 565 47.54 42.34 -33.43
CA VAL A 565 47.70 43.78 -33.16
C VAL A 565 47.43 44.61 -34.42
N LEU A 566 47.97 44.18 -35.57
CA LEU A 566 47.72 44.81 -36.86
C LEU A 566 46.24 44.71 -37.25
N PHE A 567 45.61 43.54 -37.05
CA PHE A 567 44.21 43.29 -37.34
C PHE A 567 43.29 44.13 -36.46
N GLU A 568 43.49 44.18 -35.14
CA GLU A 568 42.70 45.02 -34.23
C GLU A 568 42.89 46.53 -34.53
N SER A 569 44.09 46.95 -34.91
CA SER A 569 44.36 48.32 -35.38
C SER A 569 43.59 48.65 -36.67
N LEU A 570 43.58 47.73 -37.64
CA LEU A 570 42.85 47.89 -38.91
C LEU A 570 41.33 47.79 -38.71
N LYS A 571 40.88 46.88 -37.86
CA LYS A 571 39.47 46.70 -37.48
C LYS A 571 38.92 47.94 -36.80
N LYS A 572 39.65 48.54 -35.86
CA LYS A 572 39.25 49.82 -35.23
C LYS A 572 39.12 50.94 -36.26
N LYS A 573 40.12 51.08 -37.15
CA LYS A 573 40.05 52.03 -38.28
C LYS A 573 38.86 51.78 -39.21
N CYS A 574 38.50 50.53 -39.44
CA CYS A 574 37.41 50.14 -40.34
C CYS A 574 36.02 50.22 -39.71
N LEU A 575 35.90 50.12 -38.38
CA LEU A 575 34.65 50.29 -37.64
C LEU A 575 34.29 51.77 -37.42
N ASP A 576 35.28 52.66 -37.34
CA ASP A 576 35.08 54.10 -37.13
C ASP A 576 34.71 54.88 -38.43
N ILE A 577 34.66 54.21 -39.59
CA ILE A 577 34.26 54.81 -40.87
C ILE A 577 32.80 54.44 -41.13
N GLU A 578 31.91 55.44 -41.27
CA GLU A 578 30.57 55.21 -41.84
C GLU A 578 30.74 54.65 -43.26
N LEU A 579 30.63 53.33 -43.39
CA LEU A 579 30.72 52.67 -44.69
C LEU A 579 29.46 53.04 -45.49
N PRO A 580 29.59 53.58 -46.71
CA PRO A 580 28.43 53.83 -47.55
C PRO A 580 27.69 52.51 -47.85
N PRO A 581 26.35 52.52 -48.01
CA PRO A 581 25.59 51.31 -48.24
C PRO A 581 26.09 50.60 -49.50
N TYR A 582 26.46 49.33 -49.34
CA TYR A 582 27.02 48.50 -50.40
C TYR A 582 25.98 48.34 -51.53
N PRO A 583 26.31 48.65 -52.80
CA PRO A 583 25.36 48.48 -53.89
C PRO A 583 25.10 46.98 -54.11
N SER A 584 23.84 46.56 -53.97
CA SER A 584 23.37 45.17 -53.93
C SER A 584 23.60 44.31 -55.19
N LYS A 585 24.42 44.76 -56.16
CA LYS A 585 24.63 44.05 -57.44
C LYS A 585 26.05 44.11 -58.02
N ALA A 586 27.07 44.53 -57.27
CA ALA A 586 28.45 44.45 -57.74
C ALA A 586 29.14 43.24 -57.11
N ASN A 587 29.46 42.23 -57.93
CA ASN A 587 30.24 41.05 -57.56
C ASN A 587 31.73 41.42 -57.73
N PRO A 588 32.50 41.76 -56.68
CA PRO A 588 33.89 42.13 -56.85
C PRO A 588 34.72 40.85 -56.94
N LYS A 589 35.54 40.75 -58.00
CA LYS A 589 36.64 39.78 -58.03
C LYS A 589 37.66 40.19 -56.97
N LEU A 590 37.56 39.62 -55.77
CA LEU A 590 38.56 39.75 -54.71
C LEU A 590 39.89 39.11 -55.17
N LYS A 591 40.97 39.91 -55.17
CA LYS A 591 42.38 39.46 -55.30
C LYS A 591 42.91 39.05 -53.91
N PRO A 592 43.97 38.23 -53.82
CA PRO A 592 43.97 37.06 -52.93
C PRO A 592 44.41 37.38 -51.50
N PHE A 593 43.42 37.48 -50.61
CA PHE A 593 43.54 36.92 -49.27
C PHE A 593 42.41 35.90 -49.14
N ALA A 594 42.69 34.66 -49.53
CA ALA A 594 41.76 33.54 -49.40
C ALA A 594 42.11 32.74 -48.14
N GLY A 595 42.16 33.42 -46.99
CA GLY A 595 41.75 32.76 -45.75
C GLY A 595 40.24 32.59 -45.86
N GLY A 596 39.73 31.37 -45.72
CA GLY A 596 38.38 30.97 -46.12
C GLY A 596 37.33 32.08 -45.89
N SER A 597 36.60 32.42 -46.95
CA SER A 597 35.53 33.44 -46.97
C SER A 597 34.35 33.13 -46.03
N GLU A 598 34.51 32.13 -45.17
CA GLU A 598 33.54 31.57 -44.25
C GLU A 598 33.75 32.09 -42.81
N TYR A 599 34.86 32.80 -42.52
CA TYR A 599 35.24 33.15 -41.13
C TYR A 599 35.50 34.64 -40.87
N VAL A 600 35.34 35.53 -41.87
CA VAL A 600 35.52 36.98 -41.69
C VAL A 600 34.52 37.75 -42.55
N ASN A 601 33.87 38.75 -41.95
CA ASN A 601 32.88 39.59 -42.62
C ASN A 601 33.44 40.25 -43.90
N PRO A 602 32.78 40.11 -45.07
CA PRO A 602 33.28 40.62 -46.35
C PRO A 602 33.56 42.13 -46.38
N ASN A 603 32.79 42.93 -45.63
CA ASN A 603 32.96 44.38 -45.57
C ASN A 603 34.20 44.77 -44.74
N ILE A 604 34.44 44.05 -43.64
CA ILE A 604 35.67 44.21 -42.83
C ILE A 604 36.87 43.79 -43.66
N LEU A 605 36.79 42.66 -44.38
CA LEU A 605 37.88 42.16 -45.22
C LEU A 605 38.18 43.10 -46.39
N SER A 606 37.15 43.69 -47.02
CA SER A 606 37.32 44.69 -48.07
C SER A 606 37.98 45.96 -47.52
N CYS A 607 37.52 46.49 -46.38
CA CYS A 607 38.11 47.66 -45.75
C CYS A 607 39.57 47.41 -45.30
N ILE A 608 39.87 46.23 -44.76
CA ILE A 608 41.23 45.81 -44.41
C ILE A 608 42.11 45.78 -45.67
N ASN A 609 41.64 45.20 -46.77
CA ASN A 609 42.38 45.18 -48.02
C ASN A 609 42.65 46.58 -48.58
N ASP A 610 41.67 47.49 -48.51
CA ASP A 610 41.82 48.89 -48.96
C ASP A 610 42.80 49.69 -48.08
N ASN A 611 42.85 49.39 -46.78
CA ASN A 611 43.76 50.04 -45.81
C ASN A 611 45.16 49.41 -45.75
N ILE A 612 45.33 48.12 -46.07
CA ILE A 612 46.66 47.48 -46.19
C ILE A 612 47.42 48.06 -47.40
N VAL A 613 46.71 48.35 -48.50
CA VAL A 613 47.31 48.93 -49.71
C VAL A 613 47.70 50.41 -49.52
N SER A 614 46.97 51.15 -48.68
CA SER A 614 47.21 52.58 -48.44
C SER A 614 48.07 52.88 -47.18
N GLY A 615 48.12 51.97 -46.20
CA GLY A 615 48.88 52.14 -44.96
C GLY A 615 50.35 51.71 -45.00
N ALA A 616 50.82 51.08 -46.09
CA ALA A 616 52.19 50.60 -46.22
C ALA A 616 53.26 51.71 -46.31
N GLU A 617 52.85 52.99 -46.38
CA GLU A 617 53.78 54.13 -46.51
C GLU A 617 54.02 54.95 -45.23
N LEU A 618 53.27 54.76 -44.13
CA LEU A 618 53.50 55.58 -42.92
C LEU A 618 53.58 54.76 -41.62
N VAL A 619 54.82 54.75 -41.09
CA VAL A 619 55.28 54.39 -39.74
C VAL A 619 54.99 52.94 -39.32
N VAL A 620 55.84 52.02 -39.78
CA VAL A 620 56.02 50.72 -39.12
C VAL A 620 57.51 50.31 -39.16
N ASP A 621 57.97 49.78 -38.02
CA ASP A 621 59.27 49.17 -37.74
C ASP A 621 59.77 48.27 -38.90
N GLN A 622 61.07 48.36 -39.23
CA GLN A 622 61.75 47.60 -40.28
C GLN A 622 61.56 46.07 -40.13
N ARG A 623 61.32 45.57 -38.91
CA ARG A 623 60.98 44.17 -38.66
C ARG A 623 59.66 43.73 -39.30
N LEU A 624 58.71 44.64 -39.53
CA LEU A 624 57.45 44.32 -40.20
C LEU A 624 57.59 44.26 -41.73
N LYS A 625 58.56 44.98 -42.32
CA LYS A 625 58.91 44.82 -43.75
C LYS A 625 59.60 43.47 -44.02
N ASP A 626 60.42 43.02 -43.09
CA ASP A 626 61.04 41.69 -43.14
C ASP A 626 60.02 40.56 -42.85
N PHE A 627 58.91 40.88 -42.18
CA PHE A 627 57.78 39.98 -41.88
C PHE A 627 56.78 39.85 -43.04
N VAL A 628 56.39 40.95 -43.68
CA VAL A 628 55.38 40.96 -44.77
C VAL A 628 56.04 40.65 -46.13
N GLY A 629 57.33 40.94 -46.30
CA GLY A 629 58.07 40.72 -47.55
C GLY A 629 58.05 39.26 -48.06
N PRO A 630 58.42 38.24 -47.25
CA PRO A 630 58.40 36.84 -47.68
C PRO A 630 56.98 36.30 -47.91
N LEU A 631 56.00 36.74 -47.12
CA LEU A 631 54.59 36.33 -47.24
C LEU A 631 53.94 36.92 -48.51
N LEU A 632 54.24 38.18 -48.84
CA LEU A 632 53.80 38.82 -50.09
C LEU A 632 54.50 38.23 -51.31
N VAL A 633 55.78 37.88 -51.23
CA VAL A 633 56.51 37.26 -52.34
C VAL A 633 55.99 35.83 -52.61
N ALA A 634 55.60 35.07 -51.58
CA ALA A 634 54.97 33.75 -51.75
C ALA A 634 53.53 33.81 -52.30
N ILE A 635 52.82 34.93 -52.11
CA ILE A 635 51.44 35.15 -52.59
C ILE A 635 51.41 35.76 -54.01
N VAL A 636 52.45 36.50 -54.39
CA VAL A 636 52.51 37.21 -55.69
C VAL A 636 53.13 36.36 -56.81
N ASP A 637 53.99 35.38 -56.52
CA ASP A 637 54.52 34.44 -57.52
C ASP A 637 53.65 33.18 -57.69
N ASN A 638 52.84 33.22 -58.74
CA ASN A 638 51.71 32.37 -59.07
C ASN A 638 52.04 30.87 -59.34
N LYS A 639 51.39 29.94 -58.62
CA LYS A 639 50.65 28.75 -59.16
C LYS A 639 49.92 27.95 -58.05
N GLN A 640 48.60 27.77 -58.25
CA GLN A 640 47.52 27.23 -57.39
C GLN A 640 47.66 25.83 -56.70
N LYS A 641 48.84 25.22 -56.57
CA LYS A 641 48.97 23.88 -55.98
C LYS A 641 49.36 23.83 -54.49
N PRO A 642 50.28 24.67 -53.97
CA PRO A 642 50.77 24.53 -52.60
C PRO A 642 49.79 24.96 -51.50
N TYR A 643 48.84 25.84 -51.80
CA TYR A 643 47.92 26.40 -50.79
C TYR A 643 46.82 25.41 -50.38
N ARG A 644 46.35 24.59 -51.33
CA ARG A 644 45.44 23.48 -51.07
C ARG A 644 46.14 22.36 -50.29
N ASP A 645 47.42 22.12 -50.60
CA ASP A 645 48.25 21.17 -49.87
C ASP A 645 48.55 21.68 -48.44
N LEU A 646 48.77 22.98 -48.23
CA LEU A 646 48.98 23.56 -46.90
C LEU A 646 47.71 23.53 -46.04
N LEU A 647 46.54 23.87 -46.61
CA LEU A 647 45.24 23.76 -45.92
C LEU A 647 44.89 22.31 -45.62
N ASN A 648 45.16 21.37 -46.54
CA ASN A 648 45.00 19.94 -46.26
C ASN A 648 45.98 19.46 -45.19
N ILE A 649 47.23 19.93 -45.16
CA ILE A 649 48.20 19.61 -44.10
C ILE A 649 47.76 20.17 -42.75
N VAL A 650 47.22 21.40 -42.70
CA VAL A 650 46.72 22.00 -41.44
C VAL A 650 45.42 21.33 -40.99
N TYR A 651 44.51 21.01 -41.92
CA TYR A 651 43.27 20.29 -41.64
C TYR A 651 43.54 18.83 -41.20
N ASP A 652 44.50 18.15 -41.84
CA ASP A 652 44.96 16.82 -41.46
C ASP A 652 45.70 16.87 -40.13
N HIS A 653 46.51 17.90 -39.85
CA HIS A 653 47.18 18.07 -38.56
C HIS A 653 46.20 18.37 -37.42
N LEU A 654 45.18 19.20 -37.66
CA LEU A 654 44.13 19.49 -36.69
C LEU A 654 43.21 18.29 -36.46
N ASN A 655 42.84 17.56 -37.53
CA ASN A 655 42.11 16.30 -37.39
C ASN A 655 42.95 15.25 -36.67
N GLN A 656 44.26 15.18 -36.93
CA GLN A 656 45.16 14.27 -36.25
C GLN A 656 45.31 14.64 -34.77
N LYS A 657 45.45 15.92 -34.43
CA LYS A 657 45.47 16.41 -33.04
C LYS A 657 44.14 16.18 -32.31
N LEU A 658 43.03 16.36 -33.01
CA LEU A 658 41.68 16.09 -32.49
C LEU A 658 41.47 14.59 -32.29
N LEU A 659 41.92 13.75 -33.21
CA LEU A 659 41.91 12.29 -33.07
C LEU A 659 42.82 11.84 -31.94
N GLU A 660 44.02 12.42 -31.80
CA GLU A 660 44.94 12.17 -30.68
C GLU A 660 44.32 12.56 -29.33
N GLU A 661 43.61 13.69 -29.25
CA GLU A 661 42.91 14.12 -28.03
C GLU A 661 41.66 13.27 -27.73
N ILE A 662 40.91 12.86 -28.75
CA ILE A 662 39.80 11.89 -28.61
C ILE A 662 40.34 10.54 -28.15
N GLU A 663 41.46 10.06 -28.71
CA GLU A 663 42.13 8.81 -28.31
C GLU A 663 42.68 8.93 -26.88
N ARG A 664 43.24 10.09 -26.51
CA ARG A 664 43.72 10.38 -25.15
C ARG A 664 42.57 10.37 -24.15
N ARG A 665 41.44 11.02 -24.47
CA ARG A 665 40.23 11.01 -23.63
C ARG A 665 39.59 9.63 -23.54
N ARG A 666 39.52 8.88 -24.64
CA ARG A 666 39.09 7.46 -24.63
C ARG A 666 40.00 6.60 -23.76
N LYS A 667 41.31 6.84 -23.75
CA LYS A 667 42.25 6.14 -22.88
C LYS A 667 42.04 6.51 -21.42
N VAL A 668 41.84 7.80 -21.10
CA VAL A 668 41.51 8.26 -19.73
C VAL A 668 40.19 7.66 -19.25
N GLU A 669 39.13 7.71 -20.06
CA GLU A 669 37.84 7.09 -19.76
C GLU A 669 37.95 5.56 -19.63
N ALA A 670 38.75 4.89 -20.47
CA ALA A 670 38.99 3.45 -20.35
C ALA A 670 39.80 3.10 -19.10
N THR A 671 40.74 3.95 -18.67
CA THR A 671 41.49 3.79 -17.43
C THR A 671 40.60 4.03 -16.22
N GLU A 672 39.78 5.09 -16.20
CA GLU A 672 38.80 5.34 -15.13
C GLU A 672 37.75 4.23 -15.05
N VAL A 673 37.24 3.73 -16.18
CA VAL A 673 36.33 2.57 -16.21
C VAL A 673 37.03 1.29 -15.74
N ALA A 674 38.32 1.10 -16.05
CA ALA A 674 39.09 -0.04 -15.55
C ALA A 674 39.38 0.07 -14.05
N GLU A 675 39.64 1.27 -13.52
CA GLU A 675 39.80 1.55 -12.09
C GLU A 675 38.48 1.35 -11.34
N ILE A 676 37.36 1.88 -11.83
CA ILE A 676 36.02 1.65 -11.27
C ILE A 676 35.67 0.16 -11.29
N LYS A 677 36.02 -0.56 -12.37
CA LYS A 677 35.81 -2.01 -12.48
C LYS A 677 36.72 -2.79 -11.53
N ALA A 678 37.94 -2.35 -11.30
CA ALA A 678 38.86 -2.92 -10.32
C ALA A 678 38.38 -2.68 -8.89
N ASP A 679 37.88 -1.48 -8.58
CA ASP A 679 37.29 -1.12 -7.29
C ASP A 679 36.01 -1.91 -7.01
N LEU A 680 35.11 -2.03 -7.99
CA LEU A 680 33.93 -2.91 -7.89
C LEU A 680 34.33 -4.37 -7.68
N THR A 681 35.36 -4.85 -8.37
CA THR A 681 35.86 -6.23 -8.20
C THR A 681 36.49 -6.45 -6.83
N ASN A 682 37.18 -5.44 -6.28
CA ASN A 682 37.76 -5.45 -4.95
C ASN A 682 36.70 -5.34 -3.86
N ILE A 683 35.64 -4.54 -4.06
CA ILE A 683 34.46 -4.46 -3.20
C ILE A 683 33.76 -5.82 -3.16
N VAL A 684 33.53 -6.45 -4.33
CA VAL A 684 32.92 -7.79 -4.43
C VAL A 684 33.81 -8.87 -3.80
N LYS A 685 35.14 -8.78 -3.92
CA LYS A 685 36.08 -9.70 -3.23
C LYS A 685 36.15 -9.45 -1.72
N SER A 686 35.99 -8.22 -1.26
CA SER A 686 35.98 -7.86 0.18
C SER A 686 34.69 -8.27 0.89
N LEU A 687 33.62 -8.51 0.12
CA LEU A 687 32.35 -9.06 0.60
C LEU A 687 32.40 -10.59 0.73
N GLU A 688 33.48 -11.14 1.32
CA GLU A 688 33.52 -12.53 1.80
C GLU A 688 32.43 -12.75 2.85
N ILE A 689 31.23 -13.10 2.39
CA ILE A 689 30.14 -13.58 3.21
C ILE A 689 29.71 -14.92 2.63
N LYS A 690 30.09 -16.00 3.32
CA LYS A 690 29.64 -17.38 3.09
C LYS A 690 28.11 -17.52 2.92
N ASN A 691 27.32 -16.55 3.37
CA ASN A 691 25.86 -16.53 3.20
C ASN A 691 25.38 -16.16 1.78
N LEU A 692 26.20 -15.47 0.96
CA LEU A 692 25.80 -15.08 -0.40
C LEU A 692 25.89 -16.25 -1.38
N GLU A 693 26.84 -17.17 -1.19
CA GLU A 693 26.92 -18.39 -2.00
C GLU A 693 25.72 -19.33 -1.74
N GLU A 694 25.23 -19.40 -0.50
CA GLU A 694 24.05 -20.21 -0.17
C GLU A 694 22.76 -19.55 -0.67
N PHE A 695 22.66 -18.23 -0.61
CA PHE A 695 21.57 -17.46 -1.21
C PHE A 695 21.56 -17.56 -2.73
N MET A 696 22.72 -17.45 -3.40
CA MET A 696 22.84 -17.60 -4.84
C MET A 696 22.65 -19.05 -5.29
N LYS A 697 23.12 -20.05 -4.55
CA LYS A 697 22.81 -21.47 -4.86
C LYS A 697 21.31 -21.74 -4.79
N ASN A 698 20.62 -21.19 -3.78
CA ASN A 698 19.16 -21.32 -3.67
C ASN A 698 18.42 -20.50 -4.74
N GLY A 699 18.90 -19.30 -5.08
CA GLY A 699 18.37 -18.47 -6.17
C GLY A 699 18.54 -19.12 -7.55
N ILE A 700 19.73 -19.65 -7.84
CA ILE A 700 20.03 -20.38 -9.08
C ILE A 700 19.19 -21.65 -9.19
N LYS A 701 19.00 -22.39 -8.08
CA LYS A 701 18.14 -23.59 -8.07
C LYS A 701 16.66 -23.24 -8.30
N LYS A 702 16.19 -22.09 -7.79
CA LYS A 702 14.82 -21.58 -7.98
C LYS A 702 14.62 -21.04 -9.41
N CYS A 703 15.62 -20.37 -9.98
CA CYS A 703 15.63 -19.93 -11.38
C CYS A 703 15.71 -21.11 -12.35
N ALA A 704 16.55 -22.12 -12.10
CA ALA A 704 16.63 -23.32 -12.92
C ALA A 704 15.28 -24.06 -12.98
N LYS A 705 14.58 -24.16 -11.85
CA LYS A 705 13.23 -24.77 -11.80
C LYS A 705 12.18 -23.95 -12.56
N LYS A 706 12.27 -22.61 -12.54
CA LYS A 706 11.41 -21.74 -13.36
C LYS A 706 11.72 -21.85 -14.86
N VAL A 707 13.00 -21.97 -15.23
CA VAL A 707 13.42 -22.18 -16.62
C VAL A 707 12.97 -23.54 -17.14
N GLU A 708 12.99 -24.60 -16.32
CA GLU A 708 12.42 -25.92 -16.67
C GLU A 708 10.92 -25.82 -16.98
N VAL A 709 10.14 -25.12 -16.14
CA VAL A 709 8.70 -24.91 -16.38
C VAL A 709 8.45 -24.16 -17.69
N VAL A 710 9.24 -23.13 -18.00
CA VAL A 710 9.14 -22.39 -19.27
C VAL A 710 9.52 -23.25 -20.47
N ILE A 711 10.54 -24.11 -20.33
CA ILE A 711 10.93 -25.07 -21.37
C ILE A 711 9.83 -26.10 -21.62
N GLU A 712 9.18 -26.62 -20.56
CA GLU A 712 8.04 -27.53 -20.69
C GLU A 712 6.82 -26.85 -21.32
N GLN A 713 6.51 -25.62 -20.94
CA GLN A 713 5.43 -24.83 -21.57
C GLN A 713 5.72 -24.59 -23.06
N LYS A 714 6.95 -24.24 -23.43
CA LYS A 714 7.32 -24.08 -24.85
C LYS A 714 7.31 -25.39 -25.62
N ARG A 715 7.64 -26.53 -24.99
CA ARG A 715 7.46 -27.87 -25.60
C ARG A 715 5.98 -28.19 -25.82
N ALA A 716 5.12 -27.95 -24.83
CA ALA A 716 3.67 -28.15 -24.96
C ALA A 716 3.08 -27.28 -26.08
N TRP A 717 3.58 -26.04 -26.22
CA TRP A 717 3.16 -25.14 -27.28
C TRP A 717 3.65 -25.59 -28.67
N ALA A 718 4.88 -26.10 -28.77
CA ALA A 718 5.42 -26.67 -30.01
C ALA A 718 4.69 -27.96 -30.42
N GLU A 719 4.29 -28.81 -29.47
CA GLU A 719 3.44 -29.99 -29.70
C GLU A 719 2.05 -29.59 -30.20
N GLN A 720 1.42 -28.55 -29.62
CA GLN A 720 0.16 -27.99 -30.12
C GLN A 720 0.29 -27.43 -31.54
N LEU A 721 1.38 -26.72 -31.83
CA LEU A 721 1.67 -26.22 -33.18
C LEU A 721 1.84 -27.35 -34.20
N LYS A 722 2.51 -28.44 -33.82
CA LYS A 722 2.60 -29.66 -34.64
C LYS A 722 1.24 -30.31 -34.87
N TYR A 723 0.42 -30.42 -33.83
CA TYR A 723 -0.95 -30.92 -33.92
C TYR A 723 -1.80 -30.08 -34.87
N HIS A 724 -1.66 -28.75 -34.84
CA HIS A 724 -2.35 -27.87 -35.78
C HIS A 724 -1.80 -27.93 -37.21
N GLN A 725 -0.49 -28.09 -37.40
CA GLN A 725 0.09 -28.27 -38.74
C GLN A 725 -0.34 -29.58 -39.41
N VAL A 726 -0.51 -30.66 -38.64
CA VAL A 726 -1.01 -31.96 -39.14
C VAL A 726 -2.51 -31.92 -39.46
N ASN A 727 -3.28 -31.03 -38.83
CA ASN A 727 -4.70 -30.85 -39.15
C ASN A 727 -4.95 -29.82 -40.26
N ILE A 728 -3.93 -29.05 -40.64
CA ILE A 728 -3.98 -28.07 -41.74
C ILE A 728 -3.45 -28.66 -43.06
N ALA A 729 -2.55 -29.64 -42.98
CA ALA A 729 -2.15 -30.49 -44.12
C ALA A 729 -3.18 -31.61 -44.34
#